data_AF-A0AAE5UYR1-F1
#
_entry.id   AF-A0AAE5UYR1-F1
#
_cell.length_a   1.000
_cell.length_b   1.000
_cell.length_c   1.000
_cell.angle_alpha   90.00
_cell.angle_beta   90.00
_cell.angle_gamma   90.00
#
_symmetry.space_group_name_H-M   'P 1'
#
loop_
_entity.id
_entity.type
_entity.pdbx_description
1 polymer ?
#
loop_
_entity_poly.entity_id
_entity_poly.type
_entity_poly.pdbx_seq_one_letter_code
_entity_poly.pdbx_strand_id
1 'polypeptide(L)'
;MVKNSKDFMKRWQLDYKVKIQFDFKHHAVANHKTPFFKLKNALVSFRFYSFAILYYSLIISWFMKRKYLLVTLFVIVGIVGFAGVQYLPTSENGGVSVALDSVSTRRDLRRSFFDKREILVVYGAKDPNLQQEYQKLLEELSKQELTRSRRSVKVSFKSVAEVDQEEFKTSIVYLVGAVDENPFIKKYMVNTPFQISETDITIGTRSIPNNNSILGVCFYPSPVDSKLPFAYLTGTDAKEVFELFADKVAERGQSFYRQNLEYEVYEQKERLVMGDFNTRWGIEGSTFFDFATGTRVLLDTEEFKFIDHQKAIDTADVTKKLKEVKAAKAKVVNFVGNGNVPKITYNFYTCTEEKGLMTGNTDHSTFDPATNAVHTIVNNIYAHNNIGRDNALVLYNLIGESSKTIFNVGLPIYFTDTWQMKGYKYWAARLVESENTYTVAELLDNSFLEMESSLIRDCMAGAFTDFLVKTWGKERYLKQYKNVSLSDAEKNRLNVKWQQYLEELPKAHPKVQKQAKTLPYLKGFNFAHEGYSIYNGYGSQKATESLLKQKNMGSNAMAIVPYTGINDINTPTPLHFSDNAGSENDDAVVHAVSMASKMGMYTLLKPQIYVGGSWPGGIDMPTDAQWDKFHDYYYRWIRHYAFLAEIHGMDALCIGVEFTKATLARPDAWRQMIKQTRALYSGKITYAANWGDEFEKIEFWNDLDFIGLNSYYPLSKKDNPTNAEMSLRFDTVKTKIKKVYDRFKKPIVFTEIGFRSIDTPWKNPHAEADETINEEAQQRSYEVIFKGIQNEPWCQGILWWKFPSYIEYRGEHNNAFTPNNKLAEETVREWFTK
;
A
#
# COMPACT_ATOMS: atom_id res chain seq x y z
N MET A 1 0.77 -26.24 -51.96
CA MET A 1 -0.07 -25.98 -53.15
C MET A 1 -1.04 -24.87 -52.75
N VAL A 2 -0.89 -23.62 -53.21
CA VAL A 2 -1.39 -23.10 -54.51
C VAL A 2 -2.93 -23.06 -54.47
N LYS A 3 -3.65 -21.92 -54.56
CA LYS A 3 -3.36 -20.63 -55.24
C LYS A 3 -4.21 -19.45 -54.68
N ASN A 4 -3.65 -18.22 -54.77
CA ASN A 4 -4.23 -16.88 -55.07
C ASN A 4 -5.70 -16.54 -54.68
N SER A 5 -6.05 -15.44 -53.99
CA SER A 5 -5.65 -14.00 -53.99
C SER A 5 -6.50 -13.08 -54.88
N LYS A 6 -7.06 -12.02 -54.26
CA LYS A 6 -7.50 -10.72 -54.82
C LYS A 6 -8.50 -10.74 -55.99
N ASP A 7 -9.74 -10.28 -55.72
CA ASP A 7 -10.20 -8.97 -56.21
C ASP A 7 -11.61 -8.62 -55.66
N PHE A 8 -11.77 -7.42 -55.08
CA PHE A 8 -12.70 -6.36 -55.51
C PHE A 8 -12.80 -5.19 -54.50
N MET A 9 -11.76 -4.35 -54.43
CA MET A 9 -11.99 -2.95 -54.06
C MET A 9 -12.63 -2.23 -55.25
N LYS A 10 -13.97 -2.18 -55.31
CA LYS A 10 -14.70 -1.27 -56.22
C LYS A 10 -16.17 -1.10 -55.85
N ARG A 11 -16.45 -0.21 -54.88
CA ARG A 11 -17.61 0.68 -54.91
C ARG A 11 -17.20 2.03 -54.32
N TRP A 12 -16.80 2.93 -55.21
CA TRP A 12 -16.47 4.32 -54.93
C TRP A 12 -17.72 5.19 -55.15
N GLN A 13 -17.91 6.18 -54.26
CA GLN A 13 -18.48 7.53 -54.47
C GLN A 13 -19.73 7.73 -55.36
N LEU A 14 -20.71 8.51 -54.87
CA LEU A 14 -20.75 9.96 -55.14
C LEU A 14 -21.73 10.73 -54.23
N ASP A 15 -21.45 12.03 -54.06
CA ASP A 15 -22.18 12.99 -53.21
C ASP A 15 -23.54 13.44 -53.77
N TYR A 16 -24.40 14.01 -52.90
CA TYR A 16 -25.24 15.17 -53.25
C TYR A 16 -25.47 16.11 -52.04
N LYS A 17 -25.39 17.43 -52.28
CA LYS A 17 -25.58 18.53 -51.29
C LYS A 17 -26.89 19.30 -51.50
N VAL A 18 -27.61 19.63 -50.42
CA VAL A 18 -28.44 20.85 -50.18
C VAL A 18 -28.46 21.09 -48.66
N LYS A 19 -28.27 22.27 -48.01
CA LYS A 19 -28.02 23.70 -48.36
C LYS A 19 -29.20 24.70 -48.31
N ILE A 20 -29.79 24.90 -47.12
CA ILE A 20 -30.48 26.14 -46.68
C ILE A 20 -29.91 26.45 -45.27
N GLN A 21 -29.20 27.55 -44.90
CA GLN A 21 -29.19 29.01 -45.13
C GLN A 21 -30.02 29.88 -44.15
N PHE A 22 -29.28 30.61 -43.29
CA PHE A 22 -29.61 31.88 -42.57
C PHE A 22 -30.73 31.83 -41.50
N ASP A 23 -30.71 32.67 -40.46
CA ASP A 23 -30.20 34.05 -40.39
C ASP A 23 -29.49 34.43 -39.08
N PHE A 24 -28.71 35.53 -39.11
CA PHE A 24 -27.88 36.06 -38.03
C PHE A 24 -28.16 37.56 -37.87
N LYS A 25 -28.77 38.01 -36.75
CA LYS A 25 -28.84 39.46 -36.42
C LYS A 25 -28.64 39.77 -34.94
N HIS A 26 -27.62 40.60 -34.68
CA HIS A 26 -27.49 41.39 -33.44
C HIS A 26 -28.44 42.60 -33.46
N HIS A 27 -28.98 42.95 -32.30
CA HIS A 27 -29.19 44.32 -31.75
C HIS A 27 -29.12 44.14 -30.20
N ALA A 28 -28.35 44.84 -29.36
CA ALA A 28 -27.90 46.23 -29.24
C ALA A 28 -28.66 47.03 -28.14
N VAL A 29 -27.96 47.22 -27.00
CA VAL A 29 -27.93 48.41 -26.11
C VAL A 29 -29.23 48.95 -25.46
N ALA A 30 -29.30 48.89 -24.12
CA ALA A 30 -29.67 49.99 -23.18
C ALA A 30 -29.57 49.49 -21.71
N ASN A 31 -28.65 49.98 -20.86
CA ASN A 31 -28.70 51.21 -20.03
C ASN A 31 -29.65 51.20 -18.80
N HIS A 32 -29.09 51.00 -17.60
CA HIS A 32 -29.35 51.75 -16.33
C HIS A 32 -28.22 51.37 -15.33
N LYS A 33 -27.21 52.22 -15.06
CA LYS A 33 -27.16 53.27 -14.00
C LYS A 33 -27.61 52.77 -12.61
N THR A 34 -26.72 52.31 -11.71
CA THR A 34 -25.88 53.08 -10.72
C THR A 34 -26.64 53.68 -9.52
N PRO A 35 -26.00 54.04 -8.37
CA PRO A 35 -24.75 53.58 -7.70
C PRO A 35 -24.88 53.40 -6.14
N PHE A 36 -23.75 53.56 -5.39
CA PHE A 36 -23.49 53.70 -3.93
C PHE A 36 -23.01 52.42 -3.19
N PHE A 37 -21.92 52.41 -2.40
CA PHE A 37 -20.81 53.39 -2.21
C PHE A 37 -19.54 52.70 -1.64
N LYS A 38 -18.38 53.38 -1.63
CA LYS A 38 -17.10 52.91 -1.01
C LYS A 38 -16.92 53.45 0.42
N LEU A 39 -16.18 52.73 1.27
CA LEU A 39 -14.99 53.12 2.09
C LEU A 39 -14.70 51.97 3.09
N LYS A 40 -13.50 51.38 3.22
CA LYS A 40 -12.20 51.83 3.78
C LYS A 40 -12.10 51.92 5.32
N ASN A 41 -11.27 51.00 5.86
CA ASN A 41 -10.33 51.12 7.00
C ASN A 41 -10.81 51.11 8.48
N ALA A 42 -9.86 50.65 9.31
CA ALA A 42 -9.67 50.85 10.76
C ALA A 42 -10.28 49.84 11.76
N LEU A 43 -9.49 48.77 12.03
CA LEU A 43 -8.83 48.48 13.32
C LEU A 43 -9.38 49.06 14.66
N VAL A 44 -9.30 48.22 15.70
CA VAL A 44 -9.42 48.46 17.17
C VAL A 44 -10.83 48.42 17.79
N SER A 45 -11.16 47.30 18.47
CA SER A 45 -11.66 47.20 19.87
C SER A 45 -12.17 45.77 20.16
N PHE A 46 -11.35 44.87 20.71
CA PHE A 46 -11.20 44.55 22.15
C PHE A 46 -12.37 43.80 22.83
N ARG A 47 -12.09 42.56 23.25
CA ARG A 47 -12.67 41.77 24.38
C ARG A 47 -14.16 41.96 24.73
N PHE A 48 -15.04 41.05 24.28
CA PHE A 48 -16.29 40.69 25.03
C PHE A 48 -16.95 39.37 24.56
N TYR A 49 -16.24 38.22 24.61
CA TYR A 49 -16.84 36.90 24.27
C TYR A 49 -16.37 35.70 25.11
N SER A 50 -16.02 35.93 26.39
CA SER A 50 -15.55 34.85 27.30
C SER A 50 -16.37 34.68 28.59
N PHE A 51 -17.45 35.45 28.78
CA PHE A 51 -18.27 35.41 30.02
C PHE A 51 -19.69 34.85 29.84
N ALA A 52 -20.20 34.69 28.61
CA ALA A 52 -21.54 34.16 28.38
C ALA A 52 -21.65 32.63 28.55
N ILE A 53 -20.56 31.88 28.31
CA ILE A 53 -20.57 30.40 28.26
C ILE A 53 -20.41 29.78 29.66
N LEU A 54 -19.70 30.45 30.57
CA LEU A 54 -19.51 30.00 31.96
C LEU A 54 -20.77 30.15 32.81
N TYR A 55 -21.63 31.14 32.54
CA TYR A 55 -22.86 31.37 33.32
C TYR A 55 -23.96 30.33 33.03
N TYR A 56 -24.09 29.89 31.76
CA TYR A 56 -25.05 28.83 31.39
C TYR A 56 -24.64 27.43 31.86
N SER A 57 -23.34 27.16 31.93
CA SER A 57 -22.81 25.84 32.34
C SER A 57 -23.10 25.51 33.81
N LEU A 58 -23.18 26.52 34.68
CA LEU A 58 -23.40 26.33 36.13
C LEU A 58 -24.87 26.08 36.51
N ILE A 59 -25.84 26.53 35.71
CA ILE A 59 -27.27 26.37 36.00
C ILE A 59 -27.77 24.96 35.62
N ILE A 60 -27.17 24.34 34.59
CA ILE A 60 -27.57 22.99 34.13
C ILE A 60 -27.09 21.88 35.09
N SER A 61 -26.09 22.14 35.95
CA SER A 61 -25.54 21.15 36.87
C SER A 61 -26.45 20.78 38.06
N TRP A 62 -27.58 21.46 38.27
CA TRP A 62 -28.40 21.26 39.48
C TRP A 62 -29.65 20.37 39.29
N PHE A 63 -30.02 20.04 38.04
CA PHE A 63 -31.15 19.14 37.75
C PHE A 63 -30.85 18.18 36.58
N MET A 64 -30.37 16.97 36.87
CA MET A 64 -30.78 15.73 36.15
C MET A 64 -30.17 14.46 36.77
N LYS A 65 -31.01 13.46 37.07
CA LYS A 65 -30.58 12.13 37.56
C LYS A 65 -30.24 11.18 36.41
N ARG A 66 -29.29 10.27 36.68
CA ARG A 66 -28.87 9.08 35.88
C ARG A 66 -29.82 8.67 34.72
N LYS A 67 -29.51 9.08 33.48
CA LYS A 67 -29.78 8.29 32.25
C LYS A 67 -29.09 8.74 30.94
N TYR A 68 -28.23 9.77 30.95
CA TYR A 68 -27.66 10.36 29.72
C TYR A 68 -26.13 10.25 29.56
N LEU A 69 -25.47 9.28 30.20
CA LEU A 69 -24.01 9.09 30.06
C LEU A 69 -23.57 8.67 28.63
N LEU A 70 -24.48 8.11 27.84
CA LEU A 70 -24.23 7.67 26.46
C LEU A 70 -24.19 8.82 25.44
N VAL A 71 -24.89 9.94 25.69
CA VAL A 71 -24.96 11.06 24.75
C VAL A 71 -23.72 11.95 24.87
N THR A 72 -23.18 12.14 26.08
CA THR A 72 -21.96 12.92 26.30
C THR A 72 -20.73 12.25 25.68
N LEU A 73 -20.69 10.92 25.60
CA LEU A 73 -19.61 10.18 24.93
C LEU A 73 -19.60 10.44 23.41
N PHE A 74 -20.78 10.52 22.78
CA PHE A 74 -20.92 10.84 21.36
C PHE A 74 -20.46 12.27 21.03
N VAL A 75 -20.67 13.24 21.91
CA VAL A 75 -20.21 14.63 21.71
C VAL A 75 -18.70 14.74 21.84
N ILE A 76 -18.05 13.96 22.71
CA ILE A 76 -16.59 13.98 22.85
C ILE A 76 -15.91 13.29 21.65
N VAL A 77 -16.44 12.19 21.14
CA VAL A 77 -15.97 11.58 19.86
C VAL A 77 -16.21 12.53 18.69
N GLY A 78 -17.34 13.26 18.69
CA GLY A 78 -17.62 14.31 17.71
C GLY A 78 -16.61 15.47 17.74
N ILE A 79 -16.21 15.94 18.93
CA ILE A 79 -15.29 17.08 19.09
C ILE A 79 -13.83 16.70 18.77
N VAL A 80 -13.39 15.48 19.12
CA VAL A 80 -12.09 14.97 18.68
C VAL A 80 -12.07 14.75 17.15
N GLY A 81 -13.20 14.40 16.55
CA GLY A 81 -13.36 14.33 15.09
C GLY A 81 -13.44 15.69 14.38
N PHE A 82 -13.92 16.75 15.04
CA PHE A 82 -14.08 18.08 14.42
C PHE A 82 -12.85 19.00 14.57
N ALA A 83 -12.00 18.78 15.58
CA ALA A 83 -10.76 19.54 15.77
C ALA A 83 -9.72 19.30 14.64
N GLY A 84 -9.91 18.28 13.80
CA GLY A 84 -9.10 18.01 12.60
C GLY A 84 -9.62 18.61 11.30
N VAL A 85 -10.75 19.34 11.30
CA VAL A 85 -11.46 19.78 10.07
C VAL A 85 -11.25 21.28 9.76
N GLN A 86 -10.44 22.00 10.52
CA GLN A 86 -10.03 23.39 10.23
C GLN A 86 -8.58 23.53 9.75
N TYR A 87 -8.21 22.77 8.72
CA TYR A 87 -7.19 23.17 7.75
C TYR A 87 -7.48 22.49 6.40
N LEU A 88 -8.41 23.07 5.63
CA LEU A 88 -8.41 22.85 4.18
C LEU A 88 -7.20 23.62 3.62
N PRO A 89 -6.17 22.96 3.04
CA PRO A 89 -5.05 23.67 2.45
C PRO A 89 -5.54 24.41 1.21
N THR A 90 -5.59 25.74 1.27
CA THR A 90 -5.82 26.54 0.06
C THR A 90 -4.66 26.33 -0.88
N SER A 91 -4.92 25.84 -2.10
CA SER A 91 -3.86 25.63 -3.10
C SER A 91 -3.21 26.95 -3.48
N GLU A 92 -1.89 27.01 -3.32
CA GLU A 92 -1.11 28.23 -3.53
C GLU A 92 -0.97 28.50 -5.03
N ASN A 93 -1.89 29.30 -5.57
CA ASN A 93 -1.83 29.84 -6.93
C ASN A 93 -0.86 31.04 -6.98
N GLY A 94 0.38 30.81 -6.57
CA GLY A 94 1.47 31.78 -6.66
C GLY A 94 2.20 31.70 -7.99
N GLY A 95 2.01 32.70 -8.86
CA GLY A 95 3.10 33.13 -9.75
C GLY A 95 3.39 32.34 -11.04
N VAL A 96 2.45 31.59 -11.62
CA VAL A 96 2.58 31.17 -13.04
C VAL A 96 1.71 32.08 -13.91
N SER A 97 2.34 32.89 -14.76
CA SER A 97 1.62 33.73 -15.72
C SER A 97 1.58 33.08 -17.11
N VAL A 98 0.47 33.32 -17.83
CA VAL A 98 0.18 33.01 -19.24
C VAL A 98 -0.34 31.60 -19.58
N ALA A 99 -1.45 31.60 -20.34
CA ALA A 99 -2.07 30.52 -21.15
C ALA A 99 -2.42 29.17 -20.48
N LEU A 100 -3.73 28.95 -20.26
CA LEU A 100 -4.30 27.74 -19.64
C LEU A 100 -4.42 26.50 -20.55
N ASP A 101 -4.02 26.59 -21.83
CA ASP A 101 -4.15 25.50 -22.82
C ASP A 101 -2.81 24.89 -23.28
N SER A 102 -1.65 25.34 -22.74
CA SER A 102 -0.32 25.00 -23.29
C SER A 102 0.65 24.28 -22.35
N VAL A 103 0.26 23.96 -21.11
CA VAL A 103 1.14 23.27 -20.15
C VAL A 103 0.77 21.79 -20.08
N SER A 104 1.74 20.91 -20.35
CA SER A 104 1.53 19.46 -20.37
C SER A 104 1.06 18.93 -19.01
N THR A 105 0.21 17.91 -19.02
CA THR A 105 -0.19 17.21 -17.80
C THR A 105 0.90 16.26 -17.31
N ARG A 106 0.87 15.86 -16.03
CA ARG A 106 1.74 14.79 -15.49
C ARG A 106 1.69 13.51 -16.35
N ARG A 107 0.53 13.20 -16.94
CA ARG A 107 0.33 12.03 -17.81
C ARG A 107 1.10 12.17 -19.12
N ASP A 108 1.10 13.36 -19.71
CA ASP A 108 1.81 13.65 -20.95
C ASP A 108 3.33 13.59 -20.72
N LEU A 109 3.82 14.17 -19.63
CA LEU A 109 5.24 14.13 -19.26
C LEU A 109 5.73 12.71 -18.95
N ARG A 110 4.96 11.93 -18.18
CA ARG A 110 5.30 10.50 -17.93
C ARG A 110 5.23 9.68 -19.22
N ARG A 111 4.32 10.01 -20.14
CA ARG A 111 4.26 9.36 -21.46
C ARG A 111 5.48 9.70 -22.31
N SER A 112 5.81 10.97 -22.51
CA SER A 112 6.99 11.37 -23.30
C SER A 112 8.28 10.80 -22.71
N PHE A 113 8.33 10.65 -21.38
CA PHE A 113 9.39 9.92 -20.69
C PHE A 113 9.52 8.45 -21.12
N PHE A 114 8.46 7.66 -20.91
CA PHE A 114 8.49 6.21 -21.16
C PHE A 114 8.43 5.83 -22.64
N ASP A 115 8.00 6.74 -23.52
CA ASP A 115 8.09 6.59 -24.96
C ASP A 115 9.55 6.80 -25.45
N LYS A 116 10.33 7.71 -24.81
CA LYS A 116 11.75 7.96 -25.17
C LYS A 116 12.71 6.94 -24.56
N ARG A 117 12.59 6.64 -23.26
CA ARG A 117 13.49 5.77 -22.47
C ARG A 117 14.98 6.15 -22.49
N GLU A 118 15.32 7.43 -22.66
CA GLU A 118 16.69 7.94 -22.60
C GLU A 118 16.75 9.19 -21.71
N ILE A 119 17.78 9.32 -20.86
CA ILE A 119 18.05 10.50 -20.02
C ILE A 119 19.47 10.99 -20.27
N LEU A 120 19.62 12.31 -20.43
CA LEU A 120 20.90 13.02 -20.36
C LEU A 120 21.09 13.58 -18.95
N VAL A 121 22.10 13.10 -18.23
CA VAL A 121 22.54 13.66 -16.94
C VAL A 121 23.56 14.77 -17.18
N VAL A 122 23.30 15.97 -16.66
CA VAL A 122 24.23 17.11 -16.77
C VAL A 122 24.71 17.49 -15.37
N TYR A 123 25.98 17.21 -15.10
CA TYR A 123 26.57 17.40 -13.77
C TYR A 123 27.47 18.64 -13.71
N GLY A 124 27.37 19.39 -12.61
CA GLY A 124 28.21 20.55 -12.31
C GLY A 124 29.03 20.33 -11.04
N ALA A 125 30.35 20.42 -11.17
CA ALA A 125 31.32 20.38 -10.07
C ALA A 125 32.53 21.24 -10.46
N LYS A 126 33.02 22.10 -9.55
CA LYS A 126 34.26 22.89 -9.75
C LYS A 126 35.52 22.22 -9.23
N ASP A 127 35.41 21.36 -8.22
CA ASP A 127 36.53 20.55 -7.73
C ASP A 127 36.86 19.44 -8.76
N PRO A 128 38.09 19.39 -9.30
CA PRO A 128 38.51 18.34 -10.23
C PRO A 128 38.36 16.92 -9.68
N ASN A 129 38.50 16.72 -8.36
CA ASN A 129 38.32 15.39 -7.76
C ASN A 129 36.85 14.97 -7.83
N LEU A 130 35.94 15.86 -7.41
CA LEU A 130 34.50 15.63 -7.47
C LEU A 130 34.02 15.46 -8.93
N GLN A 131 34.61 16.20 -9.88
CA GLN A 131 34.35 16.03 -11.31
C GLN A 131 34.71 14.61 -11.78
N GLN A 132 35.84 14.06 -11.30
CA GLN A 132 36.26 12.68 -11.59
C GLN A 132 35.34 11.64 -10.92
N GLU A 133 34.85 11.89 -9.71
CA GLU A 133 33.89 11.02 -9.02
C GLU A 133 32.54 10.95 -9.75
N TYR A 134 31.98 12.09 -10.17
CA TYR A 134 30.80 12.14 -11.05
C TYR A 134 31.04 11.38 -12.35
N GLN A 135 32.17 11.62 -13.02
CA GLN A 135 32.50 10.96 -14.29
C GLN A 135 32.54 9.44 -14.11
N LYS A 136 33.26 8.94 -13.10
CA LYS A 136 33.37 7.50 -12.82
C LYS A 136 31.99 6.85 -12.58
N LEU A 137 31.18 7.45 -11.71
CA LEU A 137 29.84 6.95 -11.38
C LEU A 137 28.94 6.90 -12.63
N LEU A 138 28.93 7.98 -13.42
CA LEU A 138 28.09 8.09 -14.61
C LEU A 138 28.58 7.22 -15.77
N GLU A 139 29.89 7.01 -15.89
CA GLU A 139 30.47 6.03 -16.80
C GLU A 139 30.00 4.61 -16.48
N GLU A 140 30.08 4.19 -15.21
CA GLU A 140 29.58 2.88 -14.76
C GLU A 140 28.07 2.74 -15.00
N LEU A 141 27.29 3.78 -14.69
CA LEU A 141 25.84 3.80 -14.90
C LEU A 141 25.44 3.73 -16.38
N SER A 142 26.16 4.43 -17.26
CA SER A 142 25.91 4.46 -18.72
C SER A 142 26.16 3.11 -19.41
N LYS A 143 26.98 2.24 -18.81
CA LYS A 143 27.31 0.89 -19.32
C LYS A 143 26.22 -0.14 -18.99
N GLN A 144 25.24 0.18 -18.13
CA GLN A 144 24.16 -0.75 -17.78
C GLN A 144 23.22 -0.96 -18.98
N GLU A 145 22.86 -2.21 -19.27
CA GLU A 145 21.99 -2.55 -20.41
C GLU A 145 20.52 -2.17 -20.18
N LEU A 146 19.79 -1.93 -21.28
CA LEU A 146 18.35 -1.70 -21.26
C LEU A 146 17.60 -3.02 -21.02
N THR A 147 16.86 -3.12 -19.91
CA THR A 147 15.99 -4.29 -19.68
C THR A 147 14.69 -4.20 -20.48
N ARG A 148 13.97 -5.33 -20.56
CA ARG A 148 12.62 -5.40 -21.17
C ARG A 148 11.57 -4.57 -20.42
N SER A 149 11.86 -4.14 -19.19
CA SER A 149 10.97 -3.29 -18.41
C SER A 149 10.90 -1.90 -19.03
N ARG A 150 9.68 -1.38 -19.28
CA ARG A 150 9.46 0.03 -19.69
C ARG A 150 10.06 1.04 -18.69
N ARG A 151 10.37 0.59 -17.47
CA ARG A 151 11.01 1.36 -16.40
C ARG A 151 12.55 1.44 -16.49
N SER A 152 13.22 0.65 -17.33
CA SER A 152 14.66 0.79 -17.59
C SER A 152 14.88 1.84 -18.69
N VAL A 153 15.89 2.68 -18.51
CA VAL A 153 16.24 3.80 -19.41
C VAL A 153 17.74 3.79 -19.69
N LYS A 154 18.12 4.27 -20.87
CA LYS A 154 19.52 4.50 -21.22
C LYS A 154 19.97 5.82 -20.61
N VAL A 155 21.15 5.82 -19.99
CA VAL A 155 21.75 7.00 -19.38
C VAL A 155 22.92 7.46 -20.25
N SER A 156 22.86 8.70 -20.72
CA SER A 156 24.03 9.45 -21.19
C SER A 156 24.35 10.57 -20.19
N PHE A 157 25.55 11.10 -20.24
CA PHE A 157 25.96 12.18 -19.33
C PHE A 157 26.95 13.14 -19.99
N LYS A 158 27.01 14.37 -19.49
CA LYS A 158 27.97 15.43 -19.85
C LYS A 158 28.24 16.33 -18.66
N SER A 159 29.42 16.94 -18.58
CA SER A 159 29.63 18.06 -17.67
C SER A 159 28.92 19.32 -18.19
N VAL A 160 28.67 20.29 -17.29
CA VAL A 160 28.12 21.61 -17.66
C VAL A 160 28.98 22.40 -18.67
N ALA A 161 30.25 22.03 -18.88
CA ALA A 161 31.15 22.66 -19.85
C ALA A 161 31.05 22.06 -21.27
N GLU A 162 30.47 20.87 -21.42
CA GLU A 162 30.46 20.08 -22.67
C GLU A 162 29.08 19.99 -23.34
N VAL A 163 28.04 20.47 -22.64
CA VAL A 163 26.65 20.34 -23.07
C VAL A 163 26.20 21.52 -23.93
N ASP A 164 25.55 21.23 -25.06
CA ASP A 164 24.89 22.25 -25.86
C ASP A 164 23.45 22.43 -25.35
N GLN A 165 23.07 23.68 -25.08
CA GLN A 165 21.73 24.00 -24.58
C GLN A 165 20.62 23.61 -25.60
N GLU A 166 20.94 23.49 -26.88
CA GLU A 166 19.99 22.99 -27.89
C GLU A 166 19.59 21.52 -27.67
N GLU A 167 20.44 20.72 -27.00
CA GLU A 167 20.11 19.33 -26.62
C GLU A 167 18.90 19.26 -25.67
N PHE A 168 18.62 20.33 -24.90
CA PHE A 168 17.52 20.38 -23.94
C PHE A 168 16.14 20.52 -24.61
N LYS A 169 16.10 20.85 -25.91
CA LYS A 169 14.86 20.83 -26.72
C LYS A 169 14.48 19.41 -27.17
N THR A 170 15.41 18.47 -27.12
CA THR A 170 15.24 17.13 -27.68
C THR A 170 15.50 16.00 -26.69
N SER A 171 16.12 16.28 -25.54
CA SER A 171 16.49 15.32 -24.50
C SER A 171 15.62 15.43 -23.25
N ILE A 172 15.44 14.31 -22.55
CA ILE A 172 14.99 14.34 -21.16
C ILE A 172 16.22 14.61 -20.31
N VAL A 173 16.18 15.68 -19.51
CA VAL A 173 17.36 16.19 -18.82
C VAL A 173 17.20 16.02 -17.31
N TYR A 174 18.25 15.48 -16.70
CA TYR A 174 18.43 15.43 -15.25
C TYR A 174 19.66 16.27 -14.88
N LEU A 175 19.48 17.38 -14.19
CA LEU A 175 20.60 18.20 -13.71
C LEU A 175 21.06 17.77 -12.32
N VAL A 176 22.36 17.81 -12.06
CA VAL A 176 22.89 17.54 -10.72
C VAL A 176 24.08 18.44 -10.39
N GLY A 177 24.23 18.76 -9.11
CA GLY A 177 25.31 19.62 -8.58
C GLY A 177 24.77 20.76 -7.74
N ALA A 178 25.67 21.44 -7.01
CA ALA A 178 25.30 22.62 -6.23
C ALA A 178 24.80 23.76 -7.14
N VAL A 179 23.90 24.59 -6.61
CA VAL A 179 23.17 25.62 -7.36
C VAL A 179 24.09 26.65 -8.04
N ASP A 180 25.25 26.93 -7.44
CA ASP A 180 26.28 27.83 -7.97
C ASP A 180 27.40 27.14 -8.77
N GLU A 181 27.26 25.83 -9.01
CA GLU A 181 28.17 25.03 -9.84
C GLU A 181 27.49 24.46 -11.09
N ASN A 182 26.16 24.34 -11.07
CA ASN A 182 25.36 23.99 -12.24
C ASN A 182 24.53 25.20 -12.72
N PRO A 183 25.03 25.98 -13.72
CA PRO A 183 24.38 27.22 -14.16
C PRO A 183 22.99 26.97 -14.78
N PHE A 184 22.72 25.76 -15.27
CA PHE A 184 21.40 25.40 -15.80
C PHE A 184 20.38 25.25 -14.67
N ILE A 185 20.75 24.68 -13.52
CA ILE A 185 19.85 24.61 -12.34
C ILE A 185 19.44 26.03 -11.93
N LYS A 186 20.42 26.91 -11.73
CA LYS A 186 20.19 28.32 -11.38
C LYS A 186 19.31 29.06 -12.40
N LYS A 187 19.51 28.80 -13.70
CA LYS A 187 18.73 29.39 -14.81
C LYS A 187 17.27 28.89 -14.86
N TYR A 188 17.00 27.63 -14.49
CA TYR A 188 15.69 27.02 -14.65
C TYR A 188 14.84 27.01 -13.38
N MET A 189 15.46 26.91 -12.20
CA MET A 189 14.79 26.92 -10.90
C MET A 189 13.90 28.15 -10.69
N VAL A 190 14.27 29.32 -11.25
CA VAL A 190 13.44 30.55 -11.18
C VAL A 190 12.06 30.45 -11.84
N ASN A 191 11.82 29.42 -12.67
CA ASN A 191 10.52 29.13 -13.30
C ASN A 191 9.75 28.01 -12.58
N THR A 192 10.17 27.68 -11.35
CA THR A 192 9.59 26.63 -10.51
C THR A 192 9.17 27.22 -9.16
N PRO A 193 8.35 26.52 -8.35
CA PRO A 193 7.99 26.98 -7.01
C PRO A 193 9.14 27.00 -5.99
N PHE A 194 10.39 26.77 -6.40
CA PHE A 194 11.53 26.57 -5.52
C PHE A 194 12.57 27.67 -5.62
N GLN A 195 13.22 27.99 -4.50
CA GLN A 195 14.45 28.78 -4.45
C GLN A 195 15.39 28.19 -3.40
N ILE A 196 16.70 28.28 -3.63
CA ILE A 196 17.73 27.91 -2.66
C ILE A 196 18.63 29.12 -2.41
N SER A 197 18.98 29.31 -1.14
CA SER A 197 19.97 30.25 -0.63
C SER A 197 20.86 29.56 0.40
N GLU A 198 21.91 30.22 0.89
CA GLU A 198 22.76 29.68 1.97
C GLU A 198 22.00 29.45 3.28
N THR A 199 20.93 30.19 3.56
CA THR A 199 20.18 30.13 4.83
C THR A 199 18.90 29.33 4.74
N ASP A 200 18.24 29.29 3.58
CA ASP A 200 16.87 28.78 3.43
C ASP A 200 16.61 28.13 2.06
N ILE A 201 15.74 27.12 2.05
CA ILE A 201 15.06 26.59 0.86
C ILE A 201 13.60 27.04 0.88
N THR A 202 13.15 27.70 -0.17
CA THR A 202 11.76 28.15 -0.34
C THR A 202 10.98 27.14 -1.20
N ILE A 203 9.75 26.81 -0.79
CA ILE A 203 8.83 25.89 -1.47
C ILE A 203 7.43 26.52 -1.49
N GLY A 204 7.04 27.12 -2.61
CA GLY A 204 5.81 27.92 -2.69
C GLY A 204 5.90 29.17 -1.81
N THR A 205 4.96 29.36 -0.88
CA THR A 205 5.06 30.40 0.17
C THR A 205 5.83 29.96 1.42
N ARG A 206 6.22 28.68 1.51
CA ARG A 206 6.88 28.10 2.68
C ARG A 206 8.39 28.20 2.56
N SER A 207 9.07 28.22 3.69
CA SER A 207 10.52 28.29 3.78
C SER A 207 10.99 27.38 4.91
N ILE A 208 12.06 26.63 4.65
CA ILE A 208 12.73 25.75 5.61
C ILE A 208 14.21 26.15 5.70
N PRO A 209 14.84 26.07 6.89
CA PRO A 209 16.27 26.34 7.03
C PRO A 209 17.10 25.41 6.13
N ASN A 210 18.15 25.96 5.53
CA ASN A 210 19.12 25.19 4.75
C ASN A 210 20.34 24.83 5.61
N ASN A 211 20.36 23.60 6.12
CA ASN A 211 21.49 23.04 6.86
C ASN A 211 22.33 22.12 5.94
N ASN A 212 22.80 22.64 4.80
CA ASN A 212 23.29 21.85 3.66
C ASN A 212 22.23 20.86 3.13
N SER A 213 20.97 21.29 3.14
CA SER A 213 19.83 20.52 2.65
C SER A 213 19.84 20.41 1.11
N ILE A 214 19.32 19.30 0.60
CA ILE A 214 19.34 18.96 -0.83
C ILE A 214 17.91 18.80 -1.34
N LEU A 215 17.54 19.60 -2.33
CA LEU A 215 16.27 19.55 -3.04
C LEU A 215 16.37 18.64 -4.27
N GLY A 216 15.49 17.64 -4.34
CA GLY A 216 15.24 16.82 -5.52
C GLY A 216 13.87 17.12 -6.13
N VAL A 217 13.82 17.40 -7.43
CA VAL A 217 12.60 17.63 -8.20
C VAL A 217 12.58 16.71 -9.41
N CYS A 218 11.45 16.04 -9.67
CA CYS A 218 11.29 15.13 -10.79
C CYS A 218 10.00 15.38 -11.57
N PHE A 219 10.01 15.02 -12.87
CA PHE A 219 8.84 15.12 -13.76
C PHE A 219 8.16 16.50 -13.84
N TYR A 220 8.89 17.60 -13.62
CA TYR A 220 8.40 18.96 -13.84
C TYR A 220 8.46 19.32 -15.34
N PRO A 221 7.57 20.17 -15.90
CA PRO A 221 7.67 20.61 -17.28
C PRO A 221 9.00 21.34 -17.55
N SER A 222 9.74 20.92 -18.57
CA SER A 222 10.97 21.62 -18.95
C SER A 222 10.67 23.07 -19.36
N PRO A 223 11.38 24.08 -18.82
CA PRO A 223 11.24 25.47 -19.27
C PRO A 223 11.75 25.72 -20.69
N VAL A 224 12.30 24.70 -21.37
CA VAL A 224 12.76 24.76 -22.77
C VAL A 224 11.71 24.18 -23.73
N ASP A 225 11.09 23.04 -23.38
CA ASP A 225 9.92 22.48 -24.04
C ASP A 225 9.01 21.83 -23.00
N SER A 226 7.85 22.43 -22.73
CA SER A 226 6.92 21.99 -21.69
C SER A 226 6.33 20.59 -21.93
N LYS A 227 6.59 19.93 -23.07
CA LYS A 227 6.22 18.54 -23.37
C LYS A 227 7.25 17.50 -22.90
N LEU A 228 8.47 17.93 -22.59
CA LEU A 228 9.52 17.09 -22.04
C LEU A 228 9.61 17.27 -20.52
N PRO A 229 9.71 16.19 -19.73
CA PRO A 229 10.01 16.29 -18.32
C PRO A 229 11.45 16.72 -18.10
N PHE A 230 11.62 17.48 -17.03
CA PHE A 230 12.89 17.94 -16.49
C PHE A 230 12.96 17.53 -15.01
N ALA A 231 14.17 17.25 -14.56
CA ALA A 231 14.46 16.86 -13.19
C ALA A 231 15.78 17.48 -12.73
N TYR A 232 15.93 17.71 -11.44
CA TYR A 232 17.18 18.17 -10.85
C TYR A 232 17.36 17.73 -9.41
N LEU A 233 18.62 17.60 -8.99
CA LEU A 233 19.02 17.38 -7.59
C LEU A 233 20.10 18.41 -7.24
N THR A 234 19.85 19.25 -6.24
CA THR A 234 20.68 20.43 -5.97
C THR A 234 20.61 20.91 -4.53
N GLY A 235 21.62 21.67 -4.11
CA GLY A 235 21.81 22.23 -2.78
C GLY A 235 22.90 23.28 -2.83
N THR A 236 23.40 23.71 -1.66
CA THR A 236 24.51 24.68 -1.56
C THR A 236 25.88 24.03 -1.47
N ASP A 237 25.99 22.83 -0.88
CA ASP A 237 27.24 22.06 -0.83
C ASP A 237 27.32 21.05 -2.00
N ALA A 238 28.38 21.11 -2.80
CA ALA A 238 28.54 20.28 -3.99
C ALA A 238 28.83 18.80 -3.66
N LYS A 239 29.49 18.53 -2.54
CA LYS A 239 29.87 17.18 -2.09
C LYS A 239 28.67 16.46 -1.49
N GLU A 240 27.89 17.12 -0.63
CA GLU A 240 26.64 16.57 -0.09
C GLU A 240 25.66 16.20 -1.22
N VAL A 241 25.51 17.07 -2.24
CA VAL A 241 24.69 16.79 -3.43
C VAL A 241 25.21 15.58 -4.22
N PHE A 242 26.52 15.42 -4.36
CA PHE A 242 27.10 14.24 -5.00
C PHE A 242 26.88 12.97 -4.17
N GLU A 243 27.08 13.00 -2.85
CA GLU A 243 26.90 11.83 -1.99
C GLU A 243 25.46 11.32 -2.05
N LEU A 244 24.45 12.20 -1.95
CA LEU A 244 23.05 11.79 -2.11
C LEU A 244 22.73 11.30 -3.54
N PHE A 245 23.38 11.86 -4.56
CA PHE A 245 23.24 11.36 -5.93
C PHE A 245 23.83 9.95 -6.09
N ALA A 246 25.03 9.72 -5.56
CA ALA A 246 25.71 8.44 -5.57
C ALA A 246 24.91 7.37 -4.83
N ASP A 247 24.34 7.69 -3.66
CA ASP A 247 23.46 6.78 -2.92
C ASP A 247 22.20 6.44 -3.74
N LYS A 248 21.52 7.43 -4.34
CA LYS A 248 20.36 7.20 -5.21
C LYS A 248 20.70 6.33 -6.43
N VAL A 249 21.91 6.44 -6.98
CA VAL A 249 22.41 5.58 -8.07
C VAL A 249 22.75 4.18 -7.56
N ALA A 250 23.33 4.03 -6.37
CA ALA A 250 23.61 2.73 -5.76
C ALA A 250 22.32 1.96 -5.41
N GLU A 251 21.32 2.63 -4.84
CA GLU A 251 20.01 2.07 -4.52
C GLU A 251 19.21 1.67 -5.78
N ARG A 252 19.16 2.55 -6.79
CA ARG A 252 18.13 2.50 -7.85
C ARG A 252 18.72 2.22 -9.24
N GLY A 253 20.05 2.17 -9.38
CA GLY A 253 20.75 2.06 -10.67
C GLY A 253 20.26 3.10 -11.66
N GLN A 254 19.95 2.66 -12.90
CA GLN A 254 19.29 3.49 -13.93
C GLN A 254 18.02 4.22 -13.46
N SER A 255 17.38 3.86 -12.34
CA SER A 255 16.13 4.46 -11.85
C SER A 255 16.32 5.58 -10.80
N PHE A 256 17.53 6.13 -10.62
CA PHE A 256 17.85 7.20 -9.66
C PHE A 256 16.92 8.43 -9.75
N TYR A 257 16.39 8.73 -10.95
CA TYR A 257 15.47 9.84 -11.22
C TYR A 257 14.06 9.67 -10.60
N ARG A 258 13.78 8.53 -9.98
CA ARG A 258 12.51 8.29 -9.27
C ARG A 258 12.57 8.83 -7.86
N GLN A 259 11.46 9.41 -7.45
CA GLN A 259 11.17 9.89 -6.10
C GLN A 259 9.83 9.30 -5.65
N ASN A 260 9.50 9.36 -4.36
CA ASN A 260 8.20 8.88 -3.88
C ASN A 260 7.08 9.87 -4.24
N LEU A 261 7.38 11.18 -4.21
CA LEU A 261 6.53 12.27 -4.70
C LEU A 261 7.33 13.19 -5.64
N GLU A 262 6.69 14.18 -6.24
CA GLU A 262 7.27 14.95 -7.34
C GLU A 262 8.42 15.88 -6.91
N TYR A 263 8.46 16.32 -5.66
CA TYR A 263 9.63 16.94 -5.02
C TYR A 263 9.89 16.41 -3.60
N GLU A 264 11.16 16.44 -3.19
CA GLU A 264 11.66 15.94 -1.90
C GLU A 264 12.84 16.82 -1.43
N VAL A 265 12.95 17.12 -0.14
CA VAL A 265 14.11 17.78 0.49
C VAL A 265 14.72 16.86 1.53
N TYR A 266 16.05 16.79 1.51
CA TYR A 266 16.87 15.94 2.36
C TYR A 266 17.82 16.76 3.23
N GLU A 267 18.11 16.29 4.45
CA GLU A 267 19.21 16.76 5.32
C GLU A 267 19.88 15.51 5.90
N GLN A 268 21.22 15.41 5.84
CA GLN A 268 21.97 14.23 6.31
C GLN A 268 21.42 12.88 5.78
N LYS A 269 20.98 12.86 4.51
CA LYS A 269 20.33 11.73 3.81
C LYS A 269 18.94 11.35 4.34
N GLU A 270 18.50 11.87 5.48
CA GLU A 270 17.10 11.78 5.93
C GLU A 270 16.21 12.76 5.13
N ARG A 271 14.94 12.41 4.96
CA ARG A 271 13.98 13.20 4.19
C ARG A 271 13.12 14.05 5.11
N LEU A 272 13.23 15.37 4.95
CA LEU A 272 12.51 16.34 5.76
C LEU A 272 11.17 16.74 5.16
N VAL A 273 11.14 17.06 3.87
CA VAL A 273 9.95 17.60 3.21
C VAL A 273 9.71 16.84 1.91
N MET A 274 8.45 16.64 1.53
CA MET A 274 8.08 16.08 0.24
C MET A 274 6.67 16.47 -0.18
N GLY A 275 6.38 16.46 -1.48
CA GLY A 275 5.02 16.63 -1.97
C GLY A 275 4.86 16.52 -3.47
N ASP A 276 3.61 16.59 -3.93
CA ASP A 276 3.26 16.62 -5.35
C ASP A 276 3.05 18.06 -5.84
N PHE A 277 3.09 18.26 -7.16
CA PHE A 277 2.62 19.50 -7.76
C PHE A 277 1.11 19.44 -7.97
N ASN A 278 0.42 20.57 -7.93
CA ASN A 278 -1.00 20.67 -8.31
C ASN A 278 -1.15 20.69 -9.86
N THR A 279 -2.38 20.76 -10.37
CA THR A 279 -2.66 20.71 -11.84
C THR A 279 -2.10 21.88 -12.64
N ARG A 280 -1.64 22.95 -11.97
CA ARG A 280 -0.98 24.12 -12.57
C ARG A 280 0.52 24.17 -12.28
N TRP A 281 1.08 23.05 -11.80
CA TRP A 281 2.49 22.91 -11.43
C TRP A 281 2.97 23.80 -10.27
N GLY A 282 2.03 24.37 -9.49
CA GLY A 282 2.32 24.93 -8.16
C GLY A 282 2.34 23.84 -7.09
N ILE A 283 2.51 24.20 -5.82
CA ILE A 283 2.51 23.25 -4.70
C ILE A 283 1.11 22.66 -4.46
N GLU A 284 1.01 21.34 -4.29
CA GLU A 284 -0.21 20.67 -3.80
C GLU A 284 -0.23 20.68 -2.26
N GLY A 285 -1.20 21.38 -1.69
CA GLY A 285 -1.28 21.54 -0.23
C GLY A 285 -1.70 20.26 0.50
N SER A 286 -2.43 19.36 -0.18
CA SER A 286 -2.92 18.10 0.39
C SER A 286 -1.90 16.97 0.43
N THR A 287 -0.72 17.15 -0.18
CA THR A 287 0.38 16.17 -0.17
C THR A 287 1.73 16.76 0.24
N PHE A 288 1.75 17.99 0.75
CA PHE A 288 2.95 18.55 1.37
C PHE A 288 3.11 17.96 2.77
N PHE A 289 4.13 17.12 2.94
CA PHE A 289 4.54 16.55 4.22
C PHE A 289 5.82 17.24 4.67
N ASP A 290 5.85 17.68 5.93
CA ASP A 290 6.98 18.38 6.54
C ASP A 290 7.28 17.80 7.92
N PHE A 291 8.46 17.19 8.00
CA PHE A 291 9.05 16.53 9.15
C PHE A 291 10.28 17.29 9.67
N ALA A 292 10.59 18.47 9.11
CA ALA A 292 11.65 19.37 9.62
C ALA A 292 11.32 19.89 11.02
N THR A 293 10.03 19.89 11.39
CA THR A 293 9.57 20.15 12.76
C THR A 293 8.95 18.89 13.38
N GLY A 294 9.07 18.77 14.71
CA GLY A 294 8.51 17.64 15.47
C GLY A 294 9.50 16.51 15.80
N THR A 295 10.65 16.47 15.12
CA THR A 295 11.79 15.60 15.47
C THR A 295 12.51 16.15 16.72
N ARG A 296 12.75 15.30 17.72
CA ARG A 296 13.48 15.67 18.96
C ARG A 296 14.36 14.55 19.50
N VAL A 297 15.51 14.92 20.06
CA VAL A 297 16.37 13.98 20.81
C VAL A 297 15.80 13.83 22.22
N LEU A 298 15.35 12.64 22.59
CA LEU A 298 14.84 12.32 23.93
C LEU A 298 15.91 11.78 24.87
N LEU A 299 16.99 11.22 24.31
CA LEU A 299 18.11 10.66 25.04
C LEU A 299 19.35 10.73 24.14
N ASP A 300 20.48 11.16 24.69
CA ASP A 300 21.79 10.91 24.08
C ASP A 300 22.75 10.44 25.18
N THR A 301 23.22 9.21 25.06
CA THR A 301 24.19 8.56 25.95
C THR A 301 25.32 7.98 25.10
N GLU A 302 26.41 7.52 25.73
CA GLU A 302 27.51 6.87 25.02
C GLU A 302 27.05 5.67 24.18
N GLU A 303 26.08 4.89 24.67
CA GLU A 303 25.61 3.66 24.02
C GLU A 303 24.39 3.82 23.11
N PHE A 304 23.52 4.80 23.40
CA PHE A 304 22.20 4.95 22.75
C PHE A 304 21.82 6.42 22.54
N LYS A 305 21.28 6.72 21.36
CA LYS A 305 20.59 7.97 21.05
C LYS A 305 19.13 7.65 20.71
N PHE A 306 18.16 8.32 21.33
CA PHE A 306 16.75 8.18 21.01
C PHE A 306 16.25 9.45 20.34
N ILE A 307 15.72 9.29 19.13
CA ILE A 307 15.09 10.33 18.32
C ILE A 307 13.61 9.97 18.20
N ASP A 308 12.76 10.95 18.45
CA ASP A 308 11.32 10.82 18.44
C ASP A 308 10.75 11.76 17.40
N HIS A 309 10.07 11.19 16.40
CA HIS A 309 9.39 11.90 15.34
C HIS A 309 7.90 12.02 15.71
N GLN A 310 7.33 13.21 15.53
CA GLN A 310 5.91 13.54 15.76
C GLN A 310 5.31 13.10 17.11
N LYS A 311 6.14 12.94 18.15
CA LYS A 311 5.75 12.47 19.51
C LYS A 311 5.24 11.03 19.56
N ALA A 312 5.88 10.14 18.82
CA ALA A 312 5.66 8.69 18.85
C ALA A 312 5.80 8.05 20.25
N ILE A 313 6.68 8.57 21.11
CA ILE A 313 6.86 8.08 22.48
C ILE A 313 6.65 9.16 23.55
N ASP A 314 5.96 8.81 24.63
CA ASP A 314 5.84 9.67 25.81
C ASP A 314 7.20 9.77 26.52
N THR A 315 7.56 10.96 26.98
CA THR A 315 8.77 11.21 27.78
C THR A 315 8.81 10.34 29.05
N ALA A 316 7.66 9.98 29.62
CA ALA A 316 7.57 9.05 30.76
C ALA A 316 8.02 7.62 30.43
N ASP A 317 7.87 7.15 29.19
CA ASP A 317 8.26 5.80 28.75
C ASP A 317 9.73 5.69 28.33
N VAL A 318 10.43 6.81 28.13
CA VAL A 318 11.85 6.83 27.68
C VAL A 318 12.76 5.99 28.59
N THR A 319 12.64 6.15 29.92
CA THR A 319 13.46 5.37 30.88
C THR A 319 13.17 3.88 30.82
N LYS A 320 11.91 3.50 30.60
CA LYS A 320 11.50 2.10 30.42
C LYS A 320 12.07 1.54 29.12
N LYS A 321 11.93 2.26 28.00
CA LYS A 321 12.47 1.87 26.70
C LYS A 321 14.00 1.73 26.73
N LEU A 322 14.71 2.62 27.43
CA LEU A 322 16.15 2.53 27.65
C LEU A 322 16.53 1.24 28.39
N LYS A 323 15.78 0.87 29.43
CA LYS A 323 15.99 -0.39 30.16
C LYS A 323 15.76 -1.62 29.28
N GLU A 324 14.73 -1.59 28.43
CA GLU A 324 14.42 -2.65 27.48
C GLU A 324 15.55 -2.87 26.46
N VAL A 325 16.00 -1.82 25.76
CA VAL A 325 17.07 -1.94 24.75
C VAL A 325 18.42 -2.28 25.36
N LYS A 326 18.72 -1.80 26.58
CA LYS A 326 19.91 -2.21 27.33
C LYS A 326 19.87 -3.70 27.67
N ALA A 327 18.73 -4.21 28.12
CA ALA A 327 18.56 -5.64 28.40
C ALA A 327 18.68 -6.51 27.14
N ALA A 328 18.11 -6.07 26.01
CA ALA A 328 18.22 -6.75 24.71
C ALA A 328 19.69 -6.81 24.24
N LYS A 329 20.37 -5.65 24.15
CA LYS A 329 21.80 -5.56 23.81
C LYS A 329 22.65 -6.46 24.72
N ALA A 330 22.42 -6.45 26.03
CA ALA A 330 23.16 -7.27 26.98
C ALA A 330 22.96 -8.78 26.75
N LYS A 331 21.74 -9.25 26.41
CA LYS A 331 21.51 -10.67 26.03
C LYS A 331 22.36 -11.06 24.82
N VAL A 332 22.38 -10.24 23.78
CA VAL A 332 23.11 -10.51 22.53
C VAL A 332 24.63 -10.49 22.79
N VAL A 333 25.16 -9.46 23.44
CA VAL A 333 26.60 -9.32 23.74
C VAL A 333 27.09 -10.47 24.63
N ASN A 334 26.33 -10.85 25.67
CA ASN A 334 26.69 -12.00 26.52
C ASN A 334 26.66 -13.34 25.75
N PHE A 335 25.75 -13.48 24.77
CA PHE A 335 25.72 -14.67 23.93
C PHE A 335 26.90 -14.72 22.95
N VAL A 336 27.26 -13.61 22.30
CA VAL A 336 28.37 -13.60 21.33
C VAL A 336 29.74 -13.59 22.02
N GLY A 337 29.97 -12.68 22.95
CA GLY A 337 31.27 -12.39 23.57
C GLY A 337 31.65 -10.91 23.47
N ASN A 338 32.76 -10.52 24.11
CA ASN A 338 33.26 -9.14 24.16
C ASN A 338 33.42 -8.53 22.76
N GLY A 339 32.53 -7.61 22.41
CA GLY A 339 32.63 -6.78 21.21
C GLY A 339 32.08 -5.39 21.48
N ASN A 340 32.77 -4.37 20.97
CA ASN A 340 32.30 -3.00 21.04
C ASN A 340 31.16 -2.83 20.02
N VAL A 341 29.99 -2.41 20.49
CA VAL A 341 28.84 -2.09 19.63
C VAL A 341 28.76 -0.56 19.56
N PRO A 342 28.90 0.06 18.37
CA PRO A 342 28.79 1.49 18.20
C PRO A 342 27.46 2.04 18.74
N LYS A 343 27.41 3.34 19.07
CA LYS A 343 26.21 4.00 19.58
C LYS A 343 25.03 3.77 18.63
N ILE A 344 23.96 3.13 19.12
CA ILE A 344 22.78 2.85 18.29
C ILE A 344 21.80 4.01 18.39
N THR A 345 21.36 4.52 17.24
CA THR A 345 20.26 5.48 17.16
C THR A 345 18.93 4.72 17.05
N TYR A 346 17.93 5.08 17.87
CA TYR A 346 16.56 4.59 17.73
C TYR A 346 15.66 5.73 17.29
N ASN A 347 15.05 5.58 16.12
CA ASN A 347 14.11 6.50 15.51
C ASN A 347 12.68 5.98 15.71
N PHE A 348 11.86 6.73 16.44
CA PHE A 348 10.48 6.35 16.79
C PHE A 348 9.45 7.12 15.95
N TYR A 349 8.51 6.39 15.35
CA TYR A 349 7.46 6.92 14.47
C TYR A 349 6.06 6.55 14.99
N THR A 350 5.05 7.38 14.74
CA THR A 350 3.66 7.15 15.20
C THR A 350 2.94 6.09 14.36
N CYS A 351 3.22 6.01 13.05
CA CYS A 351 2.48 5.15 12.14
C CYS A 351 3.29 4.72 10.89
N THR A 352 2.67 3.84 10.10
CA THR A 352 3.20 3.26 8.86
C THR A 352 3.40 4.31 7.76
N GLU A 353 2.47 5.26 7.66
CA GLU A 353 2.54 6.37 6.71
C GLU A 353 3.74 7.28 7.00
N GLU A 354 3.89 7.76 8.24
CA GLU A 354 5.00 8.63 8.67
C GLU A 354 6.37 7.97 8.42
N LYS A 355 6.57 6.75 8.95
CA LYS A 355 7.83 6.01 8.74
C LYS A 355 8.09 5.78 7.25
N GLY A 356 7.06 5.42 6.48
CA GLY A 356 7.17 5.21 5.04
C GLY A 356 7.53 6.48 4.27
N LEU A 357 6.93 7.62 4.59
CA LEU A 357 7.20 8.90 3.93
C LEU A 357 8.64 9.36 4.21
N MET A 358 9.10 9.28 5.46
CA MET A 358 10.46 9.68 5.84
C MET A 358 11.53 8.72 5.32
N THR A 359 11.36 7.41 5.53
CA THR A 359 12.41 6.40 5.27
C THR A 359 12.28 5.66 3.94
N GLY A 360 11.13 5.74 3.27
CA GLY A 360 10.83 4.91 2.10
C GLY A 360 10.51 3.44 2.41
N ASN A 361 10.46 3.02 3.68
CA ASN A 361 10.11 1.66 4.10
C ASN A 361 8.97 1.67 5.15
N THR A 362 7.90 0.93 4.85
CA THR A 362 6.67 0.85 5.68
C THR A 362 6.67 -0.23 6.74
N ASP A 363 7.71 -1.08 6.83
CA ASP A 363 7.73 -2.16 7.82
C ASP A 363 7.73 -1.59 9.24
N HIS A 364 7.01 -2.19 10.19
CA HIS A 364 6.89 -1.63 11.54
C HIS A 364 8.20 -1.57 12.33
N SER A 365 9.23 -2.32 11.89
CA SER A 365 10.60 -2.06 12.31
C SER A 365 11.61 -2.45 11.22
N THR A 366 12.65 -1.63 11.07
CA THR A 366 13.85 -1.88 10.24
C THR A 366 15.10 -1.44 10.99
N PHE A 367 16.26 -1.86 10.51
CA PHE A 367 17.55 -1.29 10.91
C PHE A 367 18.33 -0.86 9.67
N ASP A 368 19.22 0.11 9.83
CA ASP A 368 20.19 0.54 8.83
C ASP A 368 21.61 0.37 9.39
N PRO A 369 22.46 -0.49 8.78
CA PRO A 369 23.85 -0.65 9.19
C PRO A 369 24.75 0.54 8.82
N ALA A 370 24.36 1.41 7.86
CA ALA A 370 25.17 2.54 7.43
C ALA A 370 25.15 3.69 8.46
N THR A 371 23.97 4.06 8.96
CA THR A 371 23.79 5.04 10.05
C THR A 371 23.82 4.43 11.45
N ASN A 372 23.90 3.10 11.55
CA ASN A 372 23.78 2.32 12.79
C ASN A 372 22.48 2.66 13.57
N ALA A 373 21.36 2.71 12.83
CA ALA A 373 20.06 3.14 13.34
C ALA A 373 19.01 2.01 13.30
N VAL A 374 18.01 2.11 14.19
CA VAL A 374 16.81 1.27 14.23
C VAL A 374 15.61 2.19 14.06
N HIS A 375 14.79 1.94 13.05
CA HIS A 375 13.57 2.70 12.78
C HIS A 375 12.37 1.85 13.20
N THR A 376 11.51 2.34 14.08
CA THR A 376 10.40 1.53 14.62
C THR A 376 9.14 2.33 14.92
N ILE A 377 7.99 1.75 14.61
CA ILE A 377 6.68 2.33 14.87
C ILE A 377 6.27 2.05 16.32
N VAL A 378 5.86 3.09 17.05
CA VAL A 378 5.39 3.01 18.44
C VAL A 378 3.91 3.38 18.48
N ASN A 379 3.04 2.36 18.44
CA ASN A 379 1.59 2.56 18.60
C ASN A 379 0.87 1.29 19.10
N ASN A 380 -0.44 1.39 19.30
CA ASN A 380 -1.29 0.30 19.81
C ASN A 380 -1.51 -0.87 18.83
N ILE A 381 -1.07 -0.79 17.57
CA ILE A 381 -1.13 -1.91 16.60
C ILE A 381 0.05 -2.85 16.83
N TYR A 382 1.23 -2.27 17.02
CA TYR A 382 2.50 -2.98 17.23
C TYR A 382 2.89 -3.07 18.71
N ALA A 383 1.99 -2.72 19.64
CA ALA A 383 2.23 -2.83 21.06
C ALA A 383 2.59 -4.28 21.44
N HIS A 384 3.77 -4.45 22.02
CA HIS A 384 4.38 -5.75 22.34
C HIS A 384 4.73 -6.65 21.13
N ASN A 385 4.56 -6.16 19.89
CA ASN A 385 5.10 -6.83 18.71
C ASN A 385 6.55 -6.38 18.49
N ASN A 386 7.50 -7.29 18.69
CA ASN A 386 8.89 -7.08 18.29
C ASN A 386 9.23 -8.10 17.20
N ILE A 387 10.07 -7.74 16.23
CA ILE A 387 10.59 -8.64 15.18
C ILE A 387 12.12 -8.77 15.20
N GLY A 388 12.80 -8.16 16.18
CA GLY A 388 14.22 -8.38 16.46
C GLY A 388 15.19 -7.60 15.57
N ARG A 389 14.77 -6.51 14.94
CA ARG A 389 15.65 -5.69 14.07
C ARG A 389 16.74 -4.95 14.85
N ASP A 390 16.45 -4.59 16.10
CA ASP A 390 17.44 -4.10 17.07
C ASP A 390 18.51 -5.16 17.37
N ASN A 391 18.11 -6.39 17.66
CA ASN A 391 19.01 -7.53 17.83
C ASN A 391 19.81 -7.81 16.56
N ALA A 392 19.22 -7.63 15.38
CA ALA A 392 19.90 -7.82 14.09
C ALA A 392 21.01 -6.80 13.86
N LEU A 393 20.78 -5.51 14.15
CA LEU A 393 21.82 -4.48 14.08
C LEU A 393 22.96 -4.76 15.07
N VAL A 394 22.65 -5.17 16.31
CA VAL A 394 23.68 -5.55 17.29
C VAL A 394 24.52 -6.73 16.79
N LEU A 395 23.88 -7.75 16.21
CA LEU A 395 24.58 -8.92 15.65
C LEU A 395 25.42 -8.58 14.42
N TYR A 396 24.91 -7.72 13.53
CA TYR A 396 25.65 -7.22 12.37
C TYR A 396 26.98 -6.57 12.80
N ASN A 397 26.94 -5.70 13.81
CA ASN A 397 28.14 -5.07 14.35
C ASN A 397 29.12 -6.05 15.03
N LEU A 398 28.61 -7.11 15.67
CA LEU A 398 29.44 -8.04 16.45
C LEU A 398 30.07 -9.18 15.62
N ILE A 399 29.34 -9.73 14.65
CA ILE A 399 29.75 -10.93 13.89
C ILE A 399 29.52 -10.82 12.37
N GLY A 400 28.89 -9.74 11.91
CA GLY A 400 28.54 -9.52 10.51
C GLY A 400 27.49 -10.50 10.00
N GLU A 401 27.43 -10.62 8.68
CA GLU A 401 26.50 -11.51 7.99
C GLU A 401 27.07 -12.91 7.76
N SER A 402 26.16 -13.89 7.80
CA SER A 402 26.33 -15.25 7.32
C SER A 402 26.05 -15.36 5.83
N SER A 403 26.73 -16.28 5.15
CA SER A 403 26.37 -16.73 3.80
C SER A 403 25.05 -17.53 3.74
N LYS A 404 24.41 -17.83 4.89
CA LYS A 404 23.13 -18.52 4.99
C LYS A 404 22.06 -17.64 5.63
N THR A 405 21.02 -17.33 4.85
CA THR A 405 19.92 -16.42 5.23
C THR A 405 19.26 -16.82 6.56
N ILE A 406 19.14 -18.12 6.83
CA ILE A 406 18.53 -18.63 8.06
C ILE A 406 19.26 -18.21 9.35
N PHE A 407 20.57 -17.94 9.29
CA PHE A 407 21.35 -17.49 10.46
C PHE A 407 21.20 -15.98 10.67
N ASN A 408 21.22 -15.20 9.58
CA ASN A 408 20.99 -13.74 9.59
C ASN A 408 19.62 -13.38 10.16
N VAL A 409 18.61 -14.20 9.87
CA VAL A 409 17.23 -14.02 10.35
C VAL A 409 16.99 -14.71 11.70
N GLY A 410 17.52 -15.91 11.90
CA GLY A 410 17.20 -16.74 13.06
C GLY A 410 17.83 -16.30 14.37
N LEU A 411 19.08 -15.83 14.33
CA LEU A 411 19.79 -15.40 15.54
C LEU A 411 19.21 -14.12 16.19
N PRO A 412 18.79 -13.08 15.44
CA PRO A 412 18.06 -11.96 16.02
C PRO A 412 16.72 -12.39 16.67
N ILE A 413 15.99 -13.30 16.01
CA ILE A 413 14.68 -13.78 16.50
C ILE A 413 14.83 -14.65 17.74
N TYR A 414 15.91 -15.43 17.86
CA TYR A 414 16.24 -16.21 19.05
C TYR A 414 16.31 -15.37 20.35
N PHE A 415 16.71 -14.09 20.27
CA PHE A 415 16.70 -13.17 21.41
C PHE A 415 15.38 -12.40 21.59
N THR A 416 14.41 -12.59 20.70
CA THR A 416 13.17 -11.82 20.61
C THR A 416 12.02 -12.63 21.22
N ASP A 417 11.96 -12.62 22.56
CA ASP A 417 10.97 -13.39 23.33
C ASP A 417 9.52 -13.09 22.95
N THR A 418 9.23 -11.85 22.53
CA THR A 418 7.89 -11.39 22.08
C THR A 418 7.76 -11.34 20.55
N TRP A 419 8.48 -12.20 19.82
CA TRP A 419 8.40 -12.25 18.35
C TRP A 419 6.95 -12.47 17.88
N GLN A 420 6.42 -11.54 17.08
CA GLN A 420 4.99 -11.51 16.69
C GLN A 420 4.04 -11.61 17.90
N MET A 421 4.32 -10.81 18.95
CA MET A 421 3.63 -10.74 20.26
C MET A 421 3.78 -11.99 21.15
N LYS A 422 3.49 -13.20 20.64
CA LYS A 422 3.45 -14.45 21.44
C LYS A 422 4.78 -15.20 21.53
N GLY A 423 5.80 -14.77 20.78
CA GLY A 423 7.11 -15.40 20.72
C GLY A 423 7.23 -16.49 19.65
N TYR A 424 8.41 -16.58 19.03
CA TYR A 424 8.67 -17.48 17.90
C TYR A 424 8.45 -18.96 18.25
N LYS A 425 8.65 -19.37 19.52
CA LYS A 425 8.40 -20.75 19.97
C LYS A 425 6.91 -21.10 19.99
N TYR A 426 6.05 -20.19 20.45
CA TYR A 426 4.60 -20.37 20.37
C TYR A 426 4.13 -20.48 18.92
N TRP A 427 4.66 -19.62 18.04
CA TRP A 427 4.27 -19.59 16.64
C TRP A 427 4.81 -20.79 15.84
N ALA A 428 6.05 -21.20 16.07
CA ALA A 428 6.62 -22.41 15.48
C ALA A 428 5.82 -23.66 15.88
N ALA A 429 5.33 -23.74 17.12
CA ALA A 429 4.41 -24.81 17.53
C ALA A 429 3.10 -24.83 16.71
N ARG A 430 2.55 -23.67 16.31
CA ARG A 430 1.37 -23.60 15.42
C ARG A 430 1.70 -24.00 13.98
N LEU A 431 2.92 -23.70 13.52
CA LEU A 431 3.42 -24.14 12.21
C LEU A 431 3.61 -25.67 12.19
N VAL A 432 4.15 -26.27 13.27
CA VAL A 432 4.22 -27.75 13.44
C VAL A 432 2.84 -28.39 13.39
N GLU A 433 1.89 -27.90 14.21
CA GLU A 433 0.50 -28.41 14.25
C GLU A 433 -0.25 -28.31 12.91
N SER A 434 0.25 -27.51 11.98
CA SER A 434 -0.34 -27.29 10.65
C SER A 434 0.51 -27.80 9.49
N GLU A 435 1.53 -28.62 9.77
CA GLU A 435 2.43 -29.22 8.77
C GLU A 435 3.21 -28.17 7.93
N ASN A 436 3.37 -26.94 8.46
CA ASN A 436 4.07 -25.81 7.82
C ASN A 436 5.53 -25.68 8.28
N THR A 437 6.26 -26.79 8.20
CA THR A 437 7.65 -26.91 8.66
C THR A 437 8.59 -27.26 7.53
N TYR A 438 9.86 -26.89 7.67
CA TYR A 438 10.92 -27.17 6.69
C TYR A 438 11.92 -28.20 7.23
N THR A 439 12.57 -28.95 6.35
CA THR A 439 13.70 -29.82 6.66
C THR A 439 14.99 -29.03 6.88
N VAL A 440 16.01 -29.68 7.46
CA VAL A 440 17.36 -29.10 7.60
C VAL A 440 17.99 -28.73 6.25
N ALA A 441 17.66 -29.44 5.17
CA ALA A 441 18.20 -29.15 3.85
C ALA A 441 17.61 -27.83 3.30
N GLU A 442 16.28 -27.70 3.35
CA GLU A 442 15.54 -26.49 2.94
C GLU A 442 15.91 -25.27 3.78
N LEU A 443 16.08 -25.43 5.09
CA LEU A 443 16.54 -24.38 6.00
C LEU A 443 17.97 -23.90 5.71
N LEU A 444 18.77 -24.66 4.97
CA LEU A 444 20.14 -24.29 4.58
C LEU A 444 20.25 -23.91 3.09
N ASP A 445 19.13 -23.83 2.36
CA ASP A 445 19.06 -23.41 0.96
C ASP A 445 18.47 -22.01 0.86
N ASN A 446 19.30 -21.02 0.47
CA ASN A 446 18.86 -19.64 0.34
C ASN A 446 17.78 -19.50 -0.76
N SER A 447 17.91 -20.24 -1.87
CA SER A 447 16.96 -20.19 -3.00
C SER A 447 15.58 -20.72 -2.61
N PHE A 448 15.53 -21.72 -1.74
CA PHE A 448 14.26 -22.20 -1.16
C PHE A 448 13.63 -21.10 -0.28
N LEU A 449 14.42 -20.52 0.62
CA LEU A 449 13.95 -19.51 1.59
C LEU A 449 13.58 -18.16 0.94
N GLU A 450 14.16 -17.81 -0.20
CA GLU A 450 13.79 -16.64 -1.03
C GLU A 450 12.38 -16.77 -1.60
N MET A 451 11.96 -17.99 -1.96
CA MET A 451 10.61 -18.24 -2.47
C MET A 451 9.56 -18.35 -1.35
N GLU A 452 9.95 -18.40 -0.07
CA GLU A 452 9.05 -18.62 1.07
C GLU A 452 8.53 -17.33 1.70
N SER A 453 7.36 -17.44 2.33
CA SER A 453 6.79 -16.37 3.18
C SER A 453 7.81 -15.93 4.23
N SER A 454 8.08 -14.63 4.31
CA SER A 454 8.87 -14.00 5.39
C SER A 454 8.38 -14.43 6.78
N LEU A 455 7.09 -14.32 7.07
CA LEU A 455 6.50 -14.71 8.36
C LEU A 455 6.85 -16.15 8.78
N ILE A 456 6.69 -17.13 7.89
CA ILE A 456 6.95 -18.56 8.17
C ILE A 456 8.45 -18.81 8.22
N ARG A 457 9.21 -18.32 7.24
CA ARG A 457 10.68 -18.39 7.17
C ARG A 457 11.32 -17.88 8.46
N ASP A 458 10.94 -16.68 8.89
CA ASP A 458 11.51 -15.99 10.04
C ASP A 458 11.16 -16.71 11.35
N CYS A 459 9.91 -17.17 11.50
CA CYS A 459 9.49 -17.99 12.64
C CYS A 459 10.29 -19.30 12.74
N MET A 460 10.46 -19.99 11.60
CA MET A 460 11.23 -21.24 11.54
C MET A 460 12.73 -21.00 11.74
N ALA A 461 13.27 -19.85 11.32
CA ALA A 461 14.66 -19.48 11.55
C ALA A 461 14.99 -19.31 13.05
N GLY A 462 14.11 -18.66 13.81
CA GLY A 462 14.24 -18.56 15.27
C GLY A 462 14.16 -19.92 15.97
N ALA A 463 13.21 -20.77 15.56
CA ALA A 463 13.08 -22.13 16.08
C ALA A 463 14.28 -23.03 15.73
N PHE A 464 14.80 -22.92 14.51
CA PHE A 464 15.97 -23.64 14.05
C PHE A 464 17.24 -23.18 14.78
N THR A 465 17.36 -21.89 15.07
CA THR A 465 18.47 -21.36 15.88
C THR A 465 18.44 -21.92 17.30
N ASP A 466 17.28 -21.94 17.97
CA ASP A 466 17.15 -22.55 19.31
C ASP A 466 17.53 -24.04 19.29
N PHE A 467 17.08 -24.78 18.28
CA PHE A 467 17.46 -26.16 18.04
C PHE A 467 18.97 -26.35 17.83
N LEU A 468 19.60 -25.54 16.98
CA LEU A 468 21.04 -25.65 16.70
C LEU A 468 21.86 -25.28 17.93
N VAL A 469 21.50 -24.22 18.67
CA VAL A 469 22.18 -23.83 19.91
C VAL A 469 22.09 -24.94 20.96
N LYS A 470 20.93 -25.60 21.11
CA LYS A 470 20.77 -26.78 21.99
C LYS A 470 21.55 -28.00 21.50
N THR A 471 21.64 -28.23 20.19
CA THR A 471 22.23 -29.45 19.60
C THR A 471 23.75 -29.38 19.43
N TRP A 472 24.29 -28.18 19.19
CA TRP A 472 25.72 -27.93 18.96
C TRP A 472 26.42 -27.25 20.13
N GLY A 473 25.69 -26.55 20.99
CA GLY A 473 26.25 -25.62 21.96
C GLY A 473 26.63 -24.27 21.34
N LYS A 474 26.64 -23.21 22.17
CA LYS A 474 26.96 -21.83 21.78
C LYS A 474 28.26 -21.72 20.97
N GLU A 475 29.35 -22.32 21.43
CA GLU A 475 30.67 -22.18 20.81
C GLU A 475 30.71 -22.72 19.37
N ARG A 476 30.17 -23.93 19.16
CA ARG A 476 30.08 -24.52 17.81
C ARG A 476 29.10 -23.76 16.93
N TYR A 477 27.98 -23.27 17.48
CA TYR A 477 27.04 -22.43 16.73
C TYR A 477 27.72 -21.16 16.21
N LEU A 478 28.40 -20.40 17.07
CA LEU A 478 29.12 -19.18 16.67
C LEU A 478 30.26 -19.47 15.68
N LYS A 479 31.00 -20.57 15.86
CA LYS A 479 32.03 -21.01 14.91
C LYS A 479 31.47 -21.35 13.53
N GLN A 480 30.23 -21.84 13.44
CA GLN A 480 29.56 -22.20 12.19
C GLN A 480 28.78 -21.04 11.57
N TYR A 481 28.38 -20.03 12.36
CA TYR A 481 27.48 -18.94 11.96
C TYR A 481 27.80 -18.36 10.59
N LYS A 482 29.06 -17.94 10.35
CA LYS A 482 29.41 -17.17 9.14
C LYS A 482 29.33 -17.98 7.85
N ASN A 483 29.77 -19.25 7.89
CA ASN A 483 29.96 -20.09 6.70
C ASN A 483 29.70 -21.57 7.02
N VAL A 484 28.50 -21.90 7.48
CA VAL A 484 28.14 -23.29 7.77
C VAL A 484 28.17 -24.13 6.49
N SER A 485 28.89 -25.25 6.54
CA SER A 485 28.90 -26.25 5.49
C SER A 485 28.77 -27.63 6.14
N LEU A 486 27.79 -28.39 5.68
CA LEU A 486 27.46 -29.74 6.17
C LEU A 486 27.36 -30.68 4.98
N SER A 487 27.93 -31.88 5.12
CA SER A 487 27.68 -32.98 4.19
C SER A 487 26.23 -33.45 4.26
N ASP A 488 25.71 -34.08 3.21
CA ASP A 488 24.32 -34.58 3.22
C ASP A 488 24.07 -35.64 4.30
N ALA A 489 25.10 -36.43 4.65
CA ALA A 489 25.06 -37.34 5.79
C ALA A 489 24.89 -36.60 7.13
N GLU A 490 25.51 -35.43 7.30
CA GLU A 490 25.31 -34.58 8.49
C GLU A 490 23.94 -33.90 8.49
N LYS A 491 23.50 -33.36 7.34
CA LYS A 491 22.15 -32.79 7.19
C LYS A 491 21.08 -33.83 7.56
N ASN A 492 21.19 -35.06 7.07
CA ASN A 492 20.24 -36.14 7.36
C ASN A 492 20.23 -36.53 8.84
N ARG A 493 21.41 -36.70 9.47
CA ARG A 493 21.51 -36.96 10.93
C ARG A 493 20.94 -35.81 11.77
N LEU A 494 21.14 -34.58 11.33
CA LEU A 494 20.62 -33.39 12.00
C LEU A 494 19.11 -33.26 11.79
N ASN A 495 18.59 -33.65 10.62
CA ASN A 495 17.16 -33.63 10.30
C ASN A 495 16.36 -34.57 11.21
N VAL A 496 16.87 -35.75 11.55
CA VAL A 496 16.22 -36.65 12.53
C VAL A 496 16.04 -35.97 13.89
N LYS A 497 17.09 -35.30 14.40
CA LYS A 497 17.01 -34.55 15.67
C LYS A 497 16.11 -33.32 15.58
N TRP A 498 16.05 -32.70 14.40
CA TRP A 498 15.20 -31.55 14.13
C TRP A 498 13.72 -31.94 14.16
N GLN A 499 13.32 -33.06 13.52
CA GLN A 499 11.95 -33.56 13.61
C GLN A 499 11.55 -33.87 15.07
N GLN A 500 12.43 -34.50 15.85
CA GLN A 500 12.21 -34.72 17.30
C GLN A 500 12.01 -33.41 18.08
N TYR A 501 12.77 -32.36 17.75
CA TYR A 501 12.58 -31.03 18.35
C TYR A 501 11.23 -30.40 17.96
N LEU A 502 10.82 -30.55 16.69
CA LEU A 502 9.51 -30.08 16.23
C LEU A 502 8.35 -30.81 16.92
N GLU A 503 8.42 -32.13 17.08
CA GLU A 503 7.40 -32.94 17.78
C GLU A 503 7.17 -32.52 19.23
N GLU A 504 8.19 -31.98 19.91
CA GLU A 504 8.09 -31.49 21.28
C GLU A 504 7.59 -30.03 21.40
N LEU A 505 7.72 -29.21 20.34
CA LEU A 505 7.33 -27.79 20.38
C LEU A 505 5.83 -27.57 20.75
N PRO A 506 4.84 -28.25 20.14
CA PRO A 506 3.44 -28.13 20.54
C PRO A 506 3.16 -28.51 21.99
N LYS A 507 3.90 -29.50 22.53
CA LYS A 507 3.76 -29.97 23.91
C LYS A 507 4.29 -28.93 24.90
N ALA A 508 5.42 -28.30 24.57
CA ALA A 508 6.01 -27.22 25.37
C ALA A 508 5.26 -25.89 25.26
N HIS A 509 4.59 -25.63 24.12
CA HIS A 509 3.91 -24.37 23.82
C HIS A 509 2.47 -24.60 23.34
N PRO A 510 1.55 -25.07 24.23
CA PRO A 510 0.20 -25.47 23.85
C PRO A 510 -0.61 -24.34 23.21
N LYS A 511 -1.52 -24.70 22.29
CA LYS A 511 -2.37 -23.76 21.56
C LYS A 511 -3.33 -23.05 22.52
N VAL A 512 -3.28 -21.72 22.56
CA VAL A 512 -4.28 -20.92 23.28
C VAL A 512 -5.62 -21.08 22.56
N GLN A 513 -6.64 -21.54 23.26
CA GLN A 513 -7.98 -21.66 22.70
C GLN A 513 -8.52 -20.27 22.35
N LYS A 514 -8.95 -20.09 21.10
CA LYS A 514 -9.56 -18.87 20.59
C LYS A 514 -10.95 -19.20 20.09
N GLN A 515 -11.97 -18.51 20.59
CA GLN A 515 -13.31 -18.61 20.04
C GLN A 515 -13.37 -17.78 18.76
N ALA A 516 -13.61 -18.43 17.61
CA ALA A 516 -13.87 -17.73 16.37
C ALA A 516 -15.13 -16.86 16.53
N LYS A 517 -15.10 -15.61 16.04
CA LYS A 517 -16.30 -14.76 16.03
C LYS A 517 -17.39 -15.45 15.20
N THR A 518 -18.65 -15.30 15.63
CA THR A 518 -19.81 -15.65 14.82
C THR A 518 -19.85 -14.75 13.60
N LEU A 519 -20.13 -15.31 12.41
CA LEU A 519 -20.33 -14.54 11.18
C LEU A 519 -21.60 -13.68 11.33
N PRO A 520 -21.52 -12.34 11.39
CA PRO A 520 -22.69 -11.48 11.46
C PRO A 520 -23.34 -11.35 10.07
N TYR A 521 -24.48 -10.68 9.96
CA TYR A 521 -24.99 -10.29 8.65
C TYR A 521 -24.10 -9.18 8.10
N LEU A 522 -23.32 -9.47 7.06
CA LEU A 522 -22.31 -8.55 6.54
C LEU A 522 -22.97 -7.39 5.77
N LYS A 523 -22.61 -6.18 6.18
CA LYS A 523 -22.97 -4.90 5.54
C LYS A 523 -21.66 -4.21 5.25
N GLY A 524 -21.15 -4.30 4.03
CA GLY A 524 -19.84 -3.72 3.74
C GLY A 524 -19.46 -3.69 2.28
N PHE A 525 -18.16 -3.54 2.08
CA PHE A 525 -17.51 -3.39 0.79
C PHE A 525 -16.28 -4.29 0.69
N ASN A 526 -15.92 -4.62 -0.54
CA ASN A 526 -14.53 -4.89 -0.88
C ASN A 526 -13.79 -3.54 -0.84
N PHE A 527 -12.91 -3.40 0.14
CA PHE A 527 -12.01 -2.26 0.29
C PHE A 527 -10.79 -2.51 -0.59
N ALA A 528 -10.60 -1.66 -1.59
CA ALA A 528 -9.61 -1.86 -2.66
C ALA A 528 -8.47 -0.85 -2.56
N HIS A 529 -7.24 -1.32 -2.79
CA HIS A 529 -6.03 -0.50 -2.83
C HIS A 529 -5.98 0.30 -4.13
N GLU A 530 -6.70 1.42 -4.16
CA GLU A 530 -6.78 2.25 -5.36
C GLU A 530 -5.70 3.35 -5.37
N GLY A 531 -5.03 3.58 -4.24
CA GLY A 531 -3.90 4.48 -4.09
C GLY A 531 -2.60 3.69 -3.94
N TYR A 532 -1.67 3.87 -4.87
CA TYR A 532 -0.37 3.18 -4.90
C TYR A 532 0.78 4.10 -4.44
N SER A 533 0.51 4.92 -3.43
CA SER A 533 1.47 5.77 -2.74
C SER A 533 1.28 5.62 -1.23
N ILE A 534 2.33 5.93 -0.46
CA ILE A 534 2.36 5.70 0.99
C ILE A 534 1.19 6.42 1.70
N TYR A 535 0.84 7.63 1.24
CA TYR A 535 -0.22 8.47 1.81
C TYR A 535 -1.66 8.15 1.34
N ASN A 536 -1.86 7.17 0.45
CA ASN A 536 -3.19 6.85 -0.11
C ASN A 536 -3.49 5.34 -0.30
N GLY A 537 -2.52 4.46 -0.02
CA GLY A 537 -2.71 3.01 0.08
C GLY A 537 -3.23 2.56 1.45
N TYR A 538 -3.39 1.26 1.68
CA TYR A 538 -3.98 0.71 2.91
C TYR A 538 -3.32 1.19 4.22
N GLY A 539 -2.02 1.48 4.24
CA GLY A 539 -1.28 1.95 5.43
C GLY A 539 -1.48 3.43 5.81
N SER A 540 -2.36 4.15 5.11
CA SER A 540 -2.48 5.61 5.18
C SER A 540 -3.53 6.14 6.17
N GLN A 541 -3.45 7.44 6.46
CA GLN A 541 -4.55 8.19 7.06
C GLN A 541 -5.78 8.19 6.14
N LYS A 542 -5.62 8.39 4.82
CA LYS A 542 -6.74 8.40 3.86
C LYS A 542 -7.50 7.07 3.81
N ALA A 543 -6.83 5.95 4.00
CA ALA A 543 -7.48 4.64 4.16
C ALA A 543 -8.33 4.57 5.43
N THR A 544 -7.85 5.18 6.52
CA THR A 544 -8.59 5.27 7.78
C THR A 544 -9.83 6.15 7.63
N GLU A 545 -9.73 7.28 6.93
CA GLU A 545 -10.85 8.18 6.61
C GLU A 545 -11.88 7.51 5.70
N SER A 546 -11.43 6.76 4.68
CA SER A 546 -12.30 5.99 3.80
C SER A 546 -13.06 4.87 4.54
N LEU A 547 -12.41 4.18 5.48
CA LEU A 547 -13.06 3.21 6.38
C LEU A 547 -14.06 3.89 7.32
N LEU A 548 -13.72 5.06 7.86
CA LEU A 548 -14.64 5.84 8.69
C LEU A 548 -15.87 6.30 7.90
N LYS A 549 -15.71 6.72 6.64
CA LYS A 549 -16.83 7.03 5.75
C LYS A 549 -17.73 5.80 5.54
N GLN A 550 -17.15 4.62 5.26
CA GLN A 550 -17.90 3.36 5.17
C GLN A 550 -18.67 3.03 6.45
N LYS A 551 -18.03 3.20 7.62
CA LYS A 551 -18.67 3.02 8.92
C LYS A 551 -19.86 3.96 9.13
N ASN A 552 -19.71 5.23 8.72
CA ASN A 552 -20.76 6.25 8.80
C ASN A 552 -21.90 6.05 7.79
N MET A 553 -21.74 5.19 6.77
CA MET A 553 -22.83 4.66 5.94
C MET A 553 -23.56 3.47 6.59
N GLY A 554 -23.19 3.04 7.79
CA GLY A 554 -23.77 1.88 8.47
C GLY A 554 -23.05 0.56 8.19
N SER A 555 -21.89 0.58 7.53
CA SER A 555 -21.11 -0.66 7.30
C SER A 555 -20.66 -1.28 8.63
N ASN A 556 -20.85 -2.59 8.75
CA ASN A 556 -20.38 -3.40 9.87
C ASN A 556 -19.27 -4.40 9.47
N ALA A 557 -18.86 -4.41 8.21
CA ALA A 557 -17.88 -5.35 7.67
C ALA A 557 -17.03 -4.70 6.56
N MET A 558 -15.83 -5.24 6.35
CA MET A 558 -15.01 -4.93 5.18
C MET A 558 -14.24 -6.16 4.72
N ALA A 559 -14.02 -6.27 3.41
CA ALA A 559 -13.12 -7.25 2.83
C ALA A 559 -11.90 -6.55 2.25
N ILE A 560 -10.72 -6.77 2.83
CA ILE A 560 -9.46 -6.19 2.34
C ILE A 560 -8.88 -7.07 1.24
N VAL A 561 -8.44 -6.44 0.15
CA VAL A 561 -7.99 -7.15 -1.06
C VAL A 561 -6.52 -6.83 -1.36
N PRO A 562 -5.56 -7.59 -0.80
CA PRO A 562 -4.18 -7.56 -1.26
C PRO A 562 -4.02 -8.37 -2.56
N TYR A 563 -3.34 -7.79 -3.54
CA TYR A 563 -3.12 -8.41 -4.85
C TYR A 563 -1.73 -9.03 -5.00
N THR A 564 -1.67 -10.13 -5.74
CA THR A 564 -0.47 -10.60 -6.43
C THR A 564 -0.78 -10.77 -7.93
N GLY A 565 0.23 -11.03 -8.77
CA GLY A 565 0.06 -11.06 -10.24
C GLY A 565 0.71 -12.25 -10.93
N ILE A 566 0.02 -12.80 -11.94
CA ILE A 566 0.59 -13.72 -12.95
C ILE A 566 0.27 -13.21 -14.37
N ASN A 567 1.02 -13.68 -15.39
CA ASN A 567 0.85 -13.24 -16.78
C ASN A 567 0.48 -14.36 -17.77
N ASP A 568 0.43 -15.61 -17.34
CA ASP A 568 0.02 -16.75 -18.16
C ASP A 568 -0.83 -17.70 -17.30
N ILE A 569 -1.96 -18.13 -17.87
CA ILE A 569 -2.91 -19.07 -17.24
C ILE A 569 -2.49 -20.53 -17.38
N ASN A 570 -1.51 -20.85 -18.24
CA ASN A 570 -1.07 -22.22 -18.52
C ASN A 570 0.31 -22.56 -17.93
N THR A 571 0.95 -21.62 -17.23
CA THR A 571 2.30 -21.79 -16.67
C THR A 571 2.29 -21.57 -15.14
N PRO A 572 2.68 -22.57 -14.34
CA PRO A 572 2.72 -22.42 -12.88
C PRO A 572 3.84 -21.44 -12.52
N THR A 573 3.46 -20.35 -11.85
CA THR A 573 4.35 -19.22 -11.53
C THR A 573 4.36 -18.99 -10.02
N PRO A 574 5.53 -18.89 -9.35
CA PRO A 574 5.60 -18.50 -7.94
C PRO A 574 4.94 -17.14 -7.71
N LEU A 575 4.15 -17.02 -6.65
CA LEU A 575 3.39 -15.81 -6.36
C LEU A 575 4.17 -14.89 -5.42
N HIS A 576 4.16 -13.59 -5.74
CA HIS A 576 4.89 -12.57 -5.01
C HIS A 576 4.17 -12.15 -3.72
N PHE A 577 4.92 -11.93 -2.64
CA PHE A 577 4.47 -11.29 -1.40
C PHE A 577 4.75 -9.79 -1.49
N SER A 578 3.73 -8.94 -1.31
CA SER A 578 3.87 -7.50 -1.47
C SER A 578 4.73 -6.92 -0.35
N ASP A 579 5.82 -6.21 -0.70
CA ASP A 579 6.87 -5.74 0.21
C ASP A 579 7.26 -4.26 -0.01
N ASN A 580 6.77 -3.65 -1.09
CA ASN A 580 7.12 -2.27 -1.45
C ASN A 580 6.35 -1.26 -0.59
N ALA A 581 6.97 -0.12 -0.27
CA ALA A 581 6.28 0.96 0.43
C ALA A 581 5.17 1.56 -0.44
N GLY A 582 3.95 1.63 0.12
CA GLY A 582 2.75 2.12 -0.59
C GLY A 582 2.03 1.07 -1.46
N SER A 583 2.49 -0.19 -1.51
CA SER A 583 1.71 -1.32 -2.03
C SER A 583 0.94 -2.03 -0.92
N GLU A 584 0.23 -3.11 -1.28
CA GLU A 584 -0.59 -3.96 -0.41
C GLU A 584 0.23 -4.87 0.52
N ASN A 585 1.31 -4.36 1.12
CA ASN A 585 2.19 -5.12 2.01
C ASN A 585 1.54 -5.44 3.37
N ASP A 586 2.15 -6.37 4.12
CA ASP A 586 1.63 -6.88 5.40
C ASP A 586 1.29 -5.76 6.39
N ASP A 587 2.20 -4.82 6.61
CA ASP A 587 2.01 -3.73 7.58
C ASP A 587 0.92 -2.74 7.13
N ALA A 588 0.79 -2.50 5.83
CA ALA A 588 -0.32 -1.72 5.26
C ALA A 588 -1.67 -2.43 5.43
N VAL A 589 -1.74 -3.75 5.18
CA VAL A 589 -2.94 -4.59 5.39
C VAL A 589 -3.32 -4.63 6.87
N VAL A 590 -2.35 -4.85 7.76
CA VAL A 590 -2.54 -4.89 9.21
C VAL A 590 -3.04 -3.56 9.75
N HIS A 591 -2.54 -2.41 9.25
CA HIS A 591 -3.04 -1.10 9.64
C HIS A 591 -4.53 -0.93 9.31
N ALA A 592 -4.92 -1.12 8.05
CA ALA A 592 -6.32 -0.97 7.61
C ALA A 592 -7.28 -1.92 8.36
N VAL A 593 -6.89 -3.19 8.51
CA VAL A 593 -7.67 -4.19 9.26
C VAL A 593 -7.77 -3.83 10.74
N SER A 594 -6.71 -3.29 11.34
CA SER A 594 -6.72 -2.81 12.73
C SER A 594 -7.63 -1.60 12.91
N MET A 595 -7.68 -0.67 11.95
CA MET A 595 -8.62 0.46 11.99
C MET A 595 -10.06 -0.01 11.86
N ALA A 596 -10.38 -0.87 10.89
CA ALA A 596 -11.70 -1.47 10.74
C ALA A 596 -12.15 -2.21 12.01
N SER A 597 -11.25 -3.00 12.61
CA SER A 597 -11.52 -3.72 13.86
C SER A 597 -11.78 -2.78 15.05
N LYS A 598 -11.03 -1.67 15.18
CA LYS A 598 -11.28 -0.62 16.18
C LYS A 598 -12.62 0.09 15.97
N MET A 599 -13.07 0.22 14.73
CA MET A 599 -14.41 0.71 14.37
C MET A 599 -15.52 -0.35 14.58
N GLY A 600 -15.18 -1.53 15.13
CA GLY A 600 -16.13 -2.62 15.37
C GLY A 600 -16.65 -3.26 14.09
N MET A 601 -15.85 -3.27 13.01
CA MET A 601 -16.18 -3.94 11.76
C MET A 601 -15.64 -5.38 11.75
N TYR A 602 -16.39 -6.29 11.13
CA TYR A 602 -15.95 -7.65 10.83
C TYR A 602 -14.97 -7.64 9.65
N THR A 603 -13.83 -8.31 9.79
CA THR A 603 -12.74 -8.23 8.81
C THR A 603 -12.56 -9.53 8.01
N LEU A 604 -12.72 -9.44 6.68
CA LEU A 604 -12.44 -10.53 5.75
C LEU A 604 -11.14 -10.23 4.99
N LEU A 605 -10.08 -11.00 5.22
CA LEU A 605 -8.90 -10.99 4.36
C LEU A 605 -9.24 -11.75 3.08
N LYS A 606 -9.23 -11.07 1.92
CA LYS A 606 -9.56 -11.64 0.60
C LYS A 606 -8.41 -11.42 -0.40
N PRO A 607 -7.27 -12.14 -0.26
CA PRO A 607 -6.17 -12.04 -1.20
C PRO A 607 -6.61 -12.48 -2.60
N GLN A 608 -6.14 -11.77 -3.63
CA GLN A 608 -6.54 -12.01 -5.03
C GLN A 608 -5.32 -12.14 -5.96
N ILE A 609 -5.47 -12.96 -7.00
CA ILE A 609 -4.53 -13.00 -8.13
C ILE A 609 -5.11 -12.14 -9.25
N TYR A 610 -4.36 -11.15 -9.70
CA TYR A 610 -4.58 -10.47 -10.97
C TYR A 610 -3.88 -11.24 -12.10
N VAL A 611 -4.58 -11.44 -13.23
CA VAL A 611 -4.02 -12.14 -14.40
C VAL A 611 -3.87 -11.18 -15.57
N GLY A 612 -2.63 -10.98 -16.03
CA GLY A 612 -2.33 -10.08 -17.14
C GLY A 612 -3.05 -10.48 -18.44
N GLY A 613 -4.08 -9.72 -18.83
CA GLY A 613 -4.83 -9.94 -20.07
C GLY A 613 -5.80 -11.13 -20.06
N SER A 614 -6.12 -11.69 -18.89
CA SER A 614 -7.06 -12.80 -18.72
C SER A 614 -7.77 -12.71 -17.35
N TRP A 615 -8.53 -13.72 -16.92
CA TRP A 615 -9.14 -13.81 -15.58
C TRP A 615 -8.52 -14.97 -14.76
N PRO A 616 -8.71 -15.05 -13.42
CA PRO A 616 -8.20 -16.14 -12.57
C PRO A 616 -8.69 -17.54 -12.96
N GLY A 617 -10.00 -17.77 -13.09
CA GLY A 617 -10.57 -19.09 -13.43
C GLY A 617 -10.31 -19.61 -14.85
N GLY A 618 -9.48 -18.92 -15.63
CA GLY A 618 -8.96 -19.38 -16.91
C GLY A 618 -7.72 -20.25 -16.73
N ILE A 619 -7.10 -20.21 -15.53
CA ILE A 619 -5.96 -21.03 -15.11
C ILE A 619 -6.24 -22.50 -15.40
N ASP A 620 -5.37 -23.09 -16.23
CA ASP A 620 -5.54 -24.41 -16.82
C ASP A 620 -4.17 -25.02 -17.09
N MET A 621 -3.63 -25.78 -16.13
CA MET A 621 -2.28 -26.32 -16.26
C MET A 621 -2.27 -27.51 -17.25
N PRO A 622 -1.39 -27.51 -18.28
CA PRO A 622 -1.38 -28.55 -19.32
C PRO A 622 -1.11 -29.99 -18.85
N THR A 623 -0.56 -30.18 -17.65
CA THR A 623 -0.17 -31.49 -17.10
C THR A 623 -0.40 -31.56 -15.59
N ASP A 624 -0.55 -32.77 -15.04
CA ASP A 624 -0.70 -32.97 -13.59
C ASP A 624 0.50 -32.43 -12.81
N ALA A 625 1.73 -32.67 -13.29
CA ALA A 625 2.94 -32.12 -12.67
C ALA A 625 3.00 -30.57 -12.67
N GLN A 626 2.27 -29.90 -13.58
CA GLN A 626 2.11 -28.44 -13.55
C GLN A 626 0.95 -28.01 -12.64
N TRP A 627 -0.12 -28.81 -12.52
CA TRP A 627 -1.15 -28.62 -11.50
C TRP A 627 -0.57 -28.73 -10.09
N ASP A 628 0.27 -29.73 -9.82
CA ASP A 628 0.92 -29.92 -8.52
C ASP A 628 1.80 -28.72 -8.16
N LYS A 629 2.60 -28.21 -9.12
CA LYS A 629 3.38 -26.97 -8.95
C LYS A 629 2.51 -25.74 -8.74
N PHE A 630 1.39 -25.62 -9.47
CA PHE A 630 0.46 -24.51 -9.26
C PHE A 630 -0.15 -24.54 -7.86
N HIS A 631 -0.59 -25.71 -7.37
CA HIS A 631 -1.15 -25.84 -6.02
C HIS A 631 -0.09 -25.65 -4.94
N ASP A 632 1.15 -26.10 -5.13
CA ASP A 632 2.26 -25.80 -4.22
C ASP A 632 2.51 -24.28 -4.11
N TYR A 633 2.74 -23.61 -5.25
CA TYR A 633 2.96 -22.17 -5.27
C TYR A 633 1.77 -21.38 -4.70
N TYR A 634 0.54 -21.83 -4.98
CA TYR A 634 -0.67 -21.22 -4.43
C TYR A 634 -0.79 -21.45 -2.92
N TYR A 635 -0.49 -22.67 -2.43
CA TYR A 635 -0.54 -22.98 -1.01
C TYR A 635 0.50 -22.17 -0.23
N ARG A 636 1.74 -22.12 -0.73
CA ARG A 636 2.85 -21.32 -0.16
C ARG A 636 2.49 -19.84 -0.04
N TRP A 637 1.69 -19.32 -0.97
CA TRP A 637 1.19 -17.95 -0.96
C TRP A 637 -0.02 -17.74 -0.04
N ILE A 638 -1.04 -18.60 -0.05
CA ILE A 638 -2.24 -18.38 0.78
C ILE A 638 -1.97 -18.67 2.27
N ARG A 639 -1.04 -19.58 2.59
CA ARG A 639 -0.67 -19.88 3.99
C ARG A 639 -0.01 -18.70 4.71
N HIS A 640 0.66 -17.82 3.97
CA HIS A 640 1.20 -16.56 4.48
C HIS A 640 0.07 -15.67 5.03
N TYR A 641 -0.96 -15.42 4.22
CA TYR A 641 -2.13 -14.65 4.65
C TYR A 641 -2.94 -15.34 5.74
N ALA A 642 -3.01 -16.68 5.75
CA ALA A 642 -3.60 -17.43 6.86
C ALA A 642 -2.82 -17.23 8.18
N PHE A 643 -1.48 -17.18 8.11
CA PHE A 643 -0.64 -16.94 9.27
C PHE A 643 -0.70 -15.48 9.75
N LEU A 644 -0.67 -14.51 8.83
CA LEU A 644 -0.89 -13.09 9.10
C LEU A 644 -2.26 -12.87 9.78
N ALA A 645 -3.31 -13.54 9.27
CA ALA A 645 -4.65 -13.49 9.85
C ALA A 645 -4.74 -14.12 11.25
N GLU A 646 -3.98 -15.18 11.53
CA GLU A 646 -3.90 -15.77 12.86
C GLU A 646 -3.13 -14.89 13.85
N ILE A 647 -1.99 -14.32 13.43
CA ILE A 647 -1.14 -13.42 14.23
C ILE A 647 -1.92 -12.17 14.63
N HIS A 648 -2.51 -11.46 13.66
CA HIS A 648 -3.23 -10.20 13.89
C HIS A 648 -4.73 -10.37 14.19
N GLY A 649 -5.20 -11.63 14.28
CA GLY A 649 -6.52 -11.94 14.81
C GLY A 649 -7.71 -11.58 13.92
N MET A 650 -7.53 -11.58 12.59
CA MET A 650 -8.57 -11.26 11.61
C MET A 650 -9.73 -12.26 11.64
N ASP A 651 -10.94 -11.84 11.28
CA ASP A 651 -12.17 -12.60 11.55
C ASP A 651 -12.46 -13.71 10.52
N ALA A 652 -12.16 -13.44 9.24
CA ALA A 652 -12.27 -14.42 8.17
C ALA A 652 -11.14 -14.33 7.14
N LEU A 653 -10.91 -15.43 6.43
CA LEU A 653 -10.02 -15.57 5.27
C LEU A 653 -10.80 -16.13 4.08
N CYS A 654 -10.68 -15.49 2.92
CA CYS A 654 -11.09 -16.05 1.64
C CYS A 654 -9.87 -16.73 0.99
N ILE A 655 -9.92 -18.06 0.85
CA ILE A 655 -8.79 -18.88 0.35
C ILE A 655 -8.72 -18.99 -1.18
N GLY A 656 -9.47 -18.16 -1.89
CA GLY A 656 -9.49 -18.13 -3.35
C GLY A 656 -10.68 -17.36 -3.91
N VAL A 657 -10.52 -16.86 -5.13
CA VAL A 657 -11.48 -16.00 -5.83
C VAL A 657 -11.54 -16.39 -7.31
N GLU A 658 -12.70 -16.85 -7.75
CA GLU A 658 -13.05 -17.10 -9.17
C GLU A 658 -12.15 -18.07 -9.95
N PHE A 659 -11.51 -19.07 -9.32
CA PHE A 659 -10.67 -20.09 -9.96
C PHE A 659 -11.45 -21.19 -10.73
N THR A 660 -12.52 -20.83 -11.45
CA THR A 660 -13.49 -21.72 -12.13
C THR A 660 -12.93 -23.03 -12.68
N LYS A 661 -11.90 -23.02 -13.55
CA LYS A 661 -11.32 -24.26 -14.08
C LYS A 661 -10.61 -25.09 -13.01
N ALA A 662 -9.74 -24.48 -12.20
CA ALA A 662 -8.96 -25.19 -11.18
C ALA A 662 -9.86 -25.82 -10.10
N THR A 663 -10.92 -25.13 -9.65
CA THR A 663 -11.84 -25.67 -8.64
C THR A 663 -12.66 -26.85 -9.15
N LEU A 664 -13.06 -26.82 -10.42
CA LEU A 664 -13.86 -27.88 -11.02
C LEU A 664 -13.01 -29.06 -11.50
N ALA A 665 -11.77 -28.82 -11.93
CA ALA A 665 -10.87 -29.87 -12.42
C ALA A 665 -10.05 -30.56 -11.31
N ARG A 666 -9.82 -29.91 -10.17
CA ARG A 666 -8.93 -30.40 -9.10
C ARG A 666 -9.53 -30.24 -7.68
N PRO A 667 -10.79 -30.63 -7.42
CA PRO A 667 -11.46 -30.33 -6.14
C PRO A 667 -10.76 -30.90 -4.90
N ASP A 668 -10.04 -32.03 -5.02
CA ASP A 668 -9.33 -32.63 -3.88
C ASP A 668 -8.09 -31.84 -3.43
N ALA A 669 -7.41 -31.15 -4.36
CA ALA A 669 -6.33 -30.22 -4.00
C ALA A 669 -6.86 -29.04 -3.17
N TRP A 670 -8.05 -28.53 -3.51
CA TRP A 670 -8.74 -27.51 -2.71
C TRP A 670 -9.14 -28.04 -1.32
N ARG A 671 -9.66 -29.28 -1.22
CA ARG A 671 -9.97 -29.92 0.08
C ARG A 671 -8.72 -30.07 0.96
N GLN A 672 -7.60 -30.51 0.39
CA GLN A 672 -6.32 -30.62 1.10
C GLN A 672 -5.85 -29.25 1.62
N MET A 673 -5.86 -28.22 0.76
CA MET A 673 -5.50 -26.87 1.13
C MET A 673 -6.42 -26.29 2.22
N ILE A 674 -7.73 -26.51 2.15
CA ILE A 674 -8.68 -26.11 3.20
C ILE A 674 -8.30 -26.76 4.54
N LYS A 675 -8.04 -28.07 4.55
CA LYS A 675 -7.62 -28.81 5.75
C LYS A 675 -6.35 -28.22 6.38
N GLN A 676 -5.30 -28.00 5.58
CA GLN A 676 -4.04 -27.44 6.07
C GLN A 676 -4.21 -25.99 6.56
N THR A 677 -4.99 -25.17 5.85
CA THR A 677 -5.30 -23.79 6.26
C THR A 677 -6.08 -23.74 7.58
N ARG A 678 -7.03 -24.67 7.82
CA ARG A 678 -7.76 -24.79 9.10
C ARG A 678 -6.89 -25.17 10.28
N ALA A 679 -5.79 -25.89 10.07
CA ALA A 679 -4.86 -26.21 11.15
C ALA A 679 -4.09 -24.95 11.61
N LEU A 680 -3.68 -24.12 10.64
CA LEU A 680 -2.92 -22.89 10.84
C LEU A 680 -3.77 -21.72 11.38
N TYR A 681 -4.95 -21.48 10.80
CA TYR A 681 -5.81 -20.33 11.07
C TYR A 681 -7.11 -20.73 11.78
N SER A 682 -7.44 -20.02 12.87
CA SER A 682 -8.58 -20.31 13.75
C SER A 682 -9.88 -19.58 13.40
N GLY A 683 -9.85 -18.61 12.49
CA GLY A 683 -11.03 -17.84 12.09
C GLY A 683 -11.89 -18.53 11.03
N LYS A 684 -12.79 -17.77 10.38
CA LYS A 684 -13.74 -18.31 9.42
C LYS A 684 -13.13 -18.43 8.02
N ILE A 685 -13.27 -19.58 7.38
CA ILE A 685 -12.73 -19.82 6.04
C ILE A 685 -13.86 -19.84 5.00
N THR A 686 -13.67 -19.11 3.90
CA THR A 686 -14.59 -19.06 2.76
C THR A 686 -13.83 -19.15 1.43
N TYR A 687 -14.58 -19.29 0.35
CA TYR A 687 -14.10 -19.22 -1.03
C TYR A 687 -15.10 -18.37 -1.83
N ALA A 688 -14.61 -17.44 -2.64
CA ALA A 688 -15.44 -16.53 -3.42
C ALA A 688 -15.58 -17.06 -4.86
N ALA A 689 -16.61 -17.85 -5.10
CA ALA A 689 -16.84 -18.46 -6.40
C ALA A 689 -17.40 -17.47 -7.43
N ASN A 690 -16.98 -17.62 -8.69
CA ASN A 690 -17.62 -16.96 -9.81
C ASN A 690 -19.08 -17.43 -9.95
N TRP A 691 -19.93 -16.56 -10.49
CA TRP A 691 -21.33 -16.88 -10.76
C TRP A 691 -21.48 -17.99 -11.81
N GLY A 692 -22.62 -18.67 -11.78
CA GLY A 692 -22.92 -19.75 -12.72
C GLY A 692 -22.24 -21.06 -12.33
N ASP A 693 -21.54 -21.68 -13.29
CA ASP A 693 -21.10 -23.07 -13.20
C ASP A 693 -20.15 -23.36 -12.03
N GLU A 694 -19.25 -22.44 -11.68
CA GLU A 694 -18.35 -22.63 -10.53
C GLU A 694 -19.12 -22.71 -9.22
N PHE A 695 -19.87 -21.66 -8.89
CA PHE A 695 -20.71 -21.61 -7.69
C PHE A 695 -21.73 -22.76 -7.61
N GLU A 696 -22.37 -23.11 -8.73
CA GLU A 696 -23.40 -24.17 -8.80
C GLU A 696 -22.80 -25.60 -8.69
N LYS A 697 -21.52 -25.81 -9.03
CA LYS A 697 -20.89 -27.14 -9.12
C LYS A 697 -19.77 -27.44 -8.12
N ILE A 698 -19.17 -26.45 -7.45
CA ILE A 698 -18.15 -26.68 -6.41
C ILE A 698 -18.63 -27.72 -5.39
N GLU A 699 -17.75 -28.65 -5.05
CA GLU A 699 -18.05 -29.82 -4.23
C GLU A 699 -17.51 -29.76 -2.79
N PHE A 700 -16.69 -28.75 -2.48
CA PHE A 700 -16.02 -28.59 -1.18
C PHE A 700 -16.67 -27.52 -0.27
N TRP A 701 -17.88 -27.06 -0.60
CA TRP A 701 -18.62 -26.07 0.22
C TRP A 701 -18.88 -26.55 1.66
N ASN A 702 -18.91 -27.87 1.91
CA ASN A 702 -19.04 -28.43 3.26
C ASN A 702 -17.82 -28.17 4.14
N ASP A 703 -16.63 -28.06 3.54
CA ASP A 703 -15.35 -27.89 4.22
C ASP A 703 -15.10 -26.43 4.64
N LEU A 704 -15.93 -25.50 4.15
CA LEU A 704 -15.89 -24.06 4.41
C LEU A 704 -16.91 -23.64 5.49
N ASP A 705 -16.69 -22.49 6.14
CA ASP A 705 -17.61 -21.97 7.17
C ASP A 705 -18.86 -21.33 6.55
N PHE A 706 -18.69 -20.67 5.40
CA PHE A 706 -19.74 -20.05 4.62
C PHE A 706 -19.40 -20.09 3.13
N ILE A 707 -20.40 -19.89 2.29
CA ILE A 707 -20.26 -19.88 0.83
C ILE A 707 -20.09 -18.42 0.37
N GLY A 708 -19.04 -18.13 -0.40
CA GLY A 708 -18.84 -16.84 -1.05
C GLY A 708 -19.30 -16.89 -2.50
N LEU A 709 -20.13 -15.92 -2.88
CA LEU A 709 -20.60 -15.74 -4.26
C LEU A 709 -20.21 -14.36 -4.80
N ASN A 710 -19.51 -14.34 -5.94
CA ASN A 710 -19.29 -13.17 -6.77
C ASN A 710 -20.42 -13.06 -7.82
N SER A 711 -21.50 -12.34 -7.48
CA SER A 711 -22.79 -12.37 -8.19
C SER A 711 -22.91 -11.34 -9.31
N TYR A 712 -22.17 -11.52 -10.40
CA TYR A 712 -22.30 -10.67 -11.60
C TYR A 712 -23.31 -11.20 -12.65
N TYR A 713 -24.39 -11.84 -12.19
CA TYR A 713 -25.52 -12.24 -13.05
C TYR A 713 -26.25 -11.00 -13.62
N PRO A 714 -26.51 -10.94 -14.95
CA PRO A 714 -27.29 -9.84 -15.54
C PRO A 714 -28.74 -9.74 -15.04
N LEU A 715 -29.13 -8.52 -14.66
CA LEU A 715 -30.49 -8.15 -14.22
C LEU A 715 -31.42 -7.83 -15.40
N SER A 716 -30.91 -7.51 -16.59
CA SER A 716 -31.74 -7.39 -17.80
C SER A 716 -30.91 -7.49 -19.08
N LYS A 717 -31.57 -7.75 -20.21
CA LYS A 717 -31.00 -7.58 -21.56
C LYS A 717 -31.50 -6.31 -22.27
N LYS A 718 -32.47 -5.60 -21.69
CA LYS A 718 -33.03 -4.35 -22.26
C LYS A 718 -32.13 -3.16 -21.94
N ASP A 719 -32.17 -2.14 -22.79
CA ASP A 719 -31.49 -0.86 -22.56
C ASP A 719 -32.10 -0.13 -21.38
N ASN A 720 -33.42 0.09 -21.37
CA ASN A 720 -34.13 0.67 -20.23
C ASN A 720 -35.21 -0.30 -19.69
N PRO A 721 -34.85 -1.29 -18.86
CA PRO A 721 -35.82 -2.12 -18.15
C PRO A 721 -36.50 -1.34 -17.03
N THR A 722 -37.68 -1.78 -16.61
CA THR A 722 -38.29 -1.34 -15.34
C THR A 722 -37.63 -2.03 -14.14
N ASN A 723 -37.74 -1.44 -12.94
CA ASN A 723 -37.23 -2.08 -11.72
C ASN A 723 -37.94 -3.41 -11.41
N ALA A 724 -39.21 -3.56 -11.81
CA ALA A 724 -39.97 -4.80 -11.66
C ALA A 724 -39.40 -5.94 -12.54
N GLU A 725 -39.02 -5.64 -13.78
CA GLU A 725 -38.39 -6.62 -14.69
C GLU A 725 -37.01 -7.05 -14.17
N MET A 726 -36.22 -6.11 -13.65
CA MET A 726 -34.93 -6.43 -13.02
C MET A 726 -35.11 -7.28 -11.75
N SER A 727 -36.14 -7.01 -10.95
CA SER A 727 -36.46 -7.79 -9.75
C SER A 727 -36.86 -9.22 -10.10
N LEU A 728 -37.77 -9.41 -11.07
CA LEU A 728 -38.18 -10.73 -11.56
C LEU A 728 -36.99 -11.53 -12.13
N ARG A 729 -36.06 -10.85 -12.81
CA ARG A 729 -34.82 -11.47 -13.26
C ARG A 729 -33.94 -11.89 -12.07
N PHE A 730 -33.84 -11.07 -11.04
CA PHE A 730 -33.10 -11.40 -9.82
C PHE A 730 -33.74 -12.56 -9.05
N ASP A 731 -35.07 -12.70 -9.01
CA ASP A 731 -35.74 -13.88 -8.42
C ASP A 731 -35.33 -15.19 -9.11
N THR A 732 -35.08 -15.15 -10.43
CA THR A 732 -34.51 -16.29 -11.17
C THR A 732 -33.08 -16.61 -10.71
N VAL A 733 -32.28 -15.60 -10.37
CA VAL A 733 -30.93 -15.76 -9.81
C VAL A 733 -31.02 -16.32 -8.38
N LYS A 734 -31.86 -15.76 -7.52
CA LYS A 734 -32.12 -16.28 -6.16
C LYS A 734 -32.56 -17.74 -6.18
N THR A 735 -33.34 -18.16 -7.17
CA THR A 735 -33.72 -19.57 -7.35
C THR A 735 -32.51 -20.50 -7.59
N LYS A 736 -31.46 -20.03 -8.29
CA LYS A 736 -30.18 -20.77 -8.43
C LYS A 736 -29.41 -20.79 -7.11
N ILE A 737 -29.27 -19.65 -6.46
CA ILE A 737 -28.59 -19.50 -5.16
C ILE A 737 -29.23 -20.41 -4.10
N LYS A 738 -30.56 -20.45 -4.05
CA LYS A 738 -31.33 -21.30 -3.14
C LYS A 738 -31.08 -22.79 -3.37
N LYS A 739 -30.84 -23.25 -4.61
CA LYS A 739 -30.48 -24.66 -4.87
C LYS A 739 -29.13 -25.04 -4.24
N VAL A 740 -28.14 -24.16 -4.31
CA VAL A 740 -26.84 -24.37 -3.65
C VAL A 740 -27.00 -24.33 -2.14
N TYR A 741 -27.75 -23.36 -1.61
CA TYR A 741 -28.12 -23.34 -0.18
C TYR A 741 -28.82 -24.63 0.25
N ASP A 742 -29.79 -25.13 -0.51
CA ASP A 742 -30.53 -26.35 -0.15
C ASP A 742 -29.68 -27.62 -0.20
N ARG A 743 -28.63 -27.65 -1.03
CA ARG A 743 -27.67 -28.76 -1.11
C ARG A 743 -26.69 -28.79 0.07
N PHE A 744 -26.19 -27.64 0.52
CA PHE A 744 -25.09 -27.56 1.50
C PHE A 744 -25.50 -27.02 2.89
N LYS A 745 -26.63 -26.32 2.99
CA LYS A 745 -27.18 -25.69 4.21
C LYS A 745 -26.17 -24.79 4.96
N LYS A 746 -25.26 -24.16 4.21
CA LYS A 746 -24.30 -23.15 4.68
C LYS A 746 -24.84 -21.74 4.41
N PRO A 747 -24.57 -20.74 5.27
CA PRO A 747 -24.88 -19.34 4.96
C PRO A 747 -24.13 -18.88 3.70
N ILE A 748 -24.78 -18.04 2.88
CA ILE A 748 -24.23 -17.49 1.64
C ILE A 748 -23.99 -15.99 1.82
N VAL A 749 -22.76 -15.56 1.58
CA VAL A 749 -22.39 -14.14 1.52
C VAL A 749 -22.17 -13.77 0.05
N PHE A 750 -22.74 -12.64 -0.38
CA PHE A 750 -22.34 -11.99 -1.62
C PHE A 750 -20.96 -11.35 -1.40
N THR A 751 -19.90 -12.16 -1.56
CA THR A 751 -18.49 -11.74 -1.39
C THR A 751 -18.04 -10.74 -2.43
N GLU A 752 -18.80 -10.65 -3.53
CA GLU A 752 -18.69 -9.58 -4.49
C GLU A 752 -20.00 -9.41 -5.26
N ILE A 753 -20.38 -8.17 -5.51
CA ILE A 753 -21.37 -7.75 -6.50
C ILE A 753 -21.21 -6.25 -6.66
N GLY A 754 -21.35 -5.73 -7.87
CA GLY A 754 -21.20 -4.31 -8.13
C GLY A 754 -21.85 -3.93 -9.46
N PHE A 755 -22.15 -2.64 -9.58
CA PHE A 755 -22.66 -2.03 -10.79
C PHE A 755 -21.87 -0.74 -11.04
N ARG A 756 -21.42 -0.53 -12.27
CA ARG A 756 -20.80 0.73 -12.70
C ARG A 756 -21.88 1.81 -12.89
N SER A 757 -21.49 3.07 -12.77
CA SER A 757 -22.37 4.22 -13.07
C SER A 757 -22.32 4.57 -14.56
N ILE A 758 -22.87 3.67 -15.37
CA ILE A 758 -23.03 3.76 -16.84
C ILE A 758 -24.50 3.55 -17.20
N ASP A 759 -24.91 3.76 -18.46
CA ASP A 759 -26.33 3.72 -18.86
C ASP A 759 -27.02 2.34 -18.72
N THR A 760 -26.29 1.23 -18.89
CA THR A 760 -26.90 -0.13 -18.92
C THR A 760 -26.21 -1.19 -18.03
N PRO A 761 -25.93 -0.89 -16.75
CA PRO A 761 -25.04 -1.70 -15.91
C PRO A 761 -25.64 -3.07 -15.57
N TRP A 762 -26.96 -3.21 -15.63
CA TRP A 762 -27.70 -4.47 -15.51
C TRP A 762 -27.43 -5.49 -16.64
N LYS A 763 -26.88 -5.06 -17.79
CA LYS A 763 -26.60 -5.95 -18.93
C LYS A 763 -25.38 -6.83 -18.71
N ASN A 764 -24.25 -6.22 -18.37
CA ASN A 764 -22.96 -6.89 -18.16
C ASN A 764 -22.27 -6.29 -16.93
N PRO A 765 -22.71 -6.60 -15.70
CA PRO A 765 -22.27 -5.88 -14.50
C PRO A 765 -20.79 -6.10 -14.15
N HIS A 766 -20.14 -7.13 -14.71
CA HIS A 766 -18.69 -7.39 -14.58
C HIS A 766 -17.82 -6.68 -15.63
N ALA A 767 -18.42 -6.08 -16.68
CA ALA A 767 -17.67 -5.52 -17.79
C ALA A 767 -16.89 -4.25 -17.41
N GLU A 768 -15.98 -3.83 -18.29
CA GLU A 768 -15.42 -2.49 -18.24
C GLU A 768 -16.48 -1.42 -18.53
N ALA A 769 -16.21 -0.19 -18.06
CA ALA A 769 -17.09 0.93 -18.34
C ALA A 769 -16.99 1.35 -19.82
N ASP A 770 -18.11 1.74 -20.40
CA ASP A 770 -18.12 2.67 -21.54
C ASP A 770 -17.87 4.12 -21.06
N GLU A 771 -17.95 5.08 -21.97
CA GLU A 771 -17.71 6.50 -21.66
C GLU A 771 -18.91 7.21 -21.00
N THR A 772 -20.04 6.53 -20.79
CA THR A 772 -21.24 7.13 -20.18
C THR A 772 -21.09 7.30 -18.66
N ILE A 773 -21.82 8.25 -18.09
CA ILE A 773 -21.94 8.43 -16.64
C ILE A 773 -23.42 8.51 -16.30
N ASN A 774 -23.92 7.53 -15.54
CA ASN A 774 -25.32 7.45 -15.12
C ASN A 774 -25.43 6.89 -13.70
N GLU A 775 -25.61 7.77 -12.72
CA GLU A 775 -25.72 7.40 -11.31
C GLU A 775 -27.08 6.79 -10.96
N GLU A 776 -28.17 7.24 -11.61
CA GLU A 776 -29.51 6.68 -11.41
C GLU A 776 -29.55 5.19 -11.81
N ALA A 777 -28.89 4.83 -12.92
CA ALA A 777 -28.79 3.44 -13.36
C ALA A 777 -28.04 2.54 -12.35
N GLN A 778 -26.97 3.07 -11.74
CA GLN A 778 -26.27 2.41 -10.63
C GLN A 778 -27.18 2.27 -9.40
N GLN A 779 -27.78 3.38 -8.95
CA GLN A 779 -28.67 3.43 -7.80
C GLN A 779 -29.83 2.42 -7.91
N ARG A 780 -30.51 2.40 -9.07
CA ARG A 780 -31.59 1.46 -9.37
C ARG A 780 -31.14 -0.01 -9.30
N SER A 781 -29.91 -0.29 -9.70
CA SER A 781 -29.34 -1.65 -9.64
C SER A 781 -29.06 -2.08 -8.19
N TYR A 782 -28.49 -1.19 -7.37
CA TYR A 782 -28.32 -1.42 -5.93
C TYR A 782 -29.66 -1.67 -5.23
N GLU A 783 -30.67 -0.84 -5.52
CA GLU A 783 -32.03 -0.93 -4.95
C GLU A 783 -32.73 -2.27 -5.26
N VAL A 784 -32.58 -2.79 -6.48
CA VAL A 784 -33.12 -4.11 -6.86
C VAL A 784 -32.47 -5.24 -6.07
N ILE A 785 -31.15 -5.23 -5.90
CA ILE A 785 -30.45 -6.25 -5.13
C ILE A 785 -30.84 -6.18 -3.66
N PHE A 786 -30.80 -5.00 -3.04
CA PHE A 786 -31.13 -4.82 -1.63
C PHE A 786 -32.54 -5.28 -1.29
N LYS A 787 -33.55 -4.86 -2.07
CA LYS A 787 -34.92 -5.37 -1.94
C LYS A 787 -35.00 -6.88 -2.14
N GLY A 788 -34.30 -7.39 -3.15
CA GLY A 788 -34.32 -8.80 -3.51
C GLY A 788 -33.75 -9.73 -2.45
N ILE A 789 -32.72 -9.31 -1.70
CA ILE A 789 -32.08 -10.11 -0.63
C ILE A 789 -32.69 -9.86 0.76
N GLN A 790 -33.61 -8.91 0.89
CA GLN A 790 -34.23 -8.58 2.18
C GLN A 790 -35.01 -9.80 2.72
N ASN A 791 -34.74 -10.15 3.99
CA ASN A 791 -35.34 -11.28 4.69
C ASN A 791 -35.09 -12.68 4.08
N GLU A 792 -34.16 -12.83 3.12
CA GLU A 792 -33.80 -14.13 2.55
C GLU A 792 -32.96 -14.94 3.56
N PRO A 793 -33.44 -16.08 4.09
CA PRO A 793 -32.83 -16.77 5.22
C PRO A 793 -31.51 -17.51 4.90
N TRP A 794 -31.17 -17.62 3.62
CA TRP A 794 -29.88 -18.14 3.14
C TRP A 794 -28.81 -17.04 3.01
N CYS A 795 -29.23 -15.77 2.99
CA CYS A 795 -28.35 -14.63 2.80
C CYS A 795 -27.75 -14.18 4.14
N GLN A 796 -26.43 -14.13 4.21
CA GLN A 796 -25.65 -13.72 5.37
C GLN A 796 -24.93 -12.38 5.12
N GLY A 797 -25.37 -11.63 4.11
CA GLY A 797 -24.92 -10.26 3.82
C GLY A 797 -24.18 -10.10 2.50
N ILE A 798 -23.64 -8.89 2.34
CA ILE A 798 -23.13 -8.35 1.07
C ILE A 798 -21.87 -7.51 1.29
N LEU A 799 -20.91 -7.72 0.39
CA LEU A 799 -19.65 -6.99 0.28
C LEU A 799 -19.59 -6.38 -1.12
N TRP A 800 -20.08 -5.15 -1.26
CA TRP A 800 -20.16 -4.47 -2.56
C TRP A 800 -18.77 -4.26 -3.18
N TRP A 801 -18.67 -4.46 -4.49
CA TRP A 801 -17.54 -4.03 -5.31
C TRP A 801 -17.80 -2.59 -5.78
N LYS A 802 -17.02 -1.60 -5.37
CA LYS A 802 -15.95 -1.61 -4.35
C LYS A 802 -15.81 -0.22 -3.72
N PHE A 803 -15.16 -0.12 -2.57
CA PHE A 803 -14.84 1.16 -1.95
C PHE A 803 -13.32 1.42 -1.97
N PRO A 804 -12.85 2.60 -2.43
CA PRO A 804 -11.42 2.89 -2.61
C PRO A 804 -10.67 3.14 -1.29
N SER A 805 -9.36 2.93 -1.29
CA SER A 805 -8.46 3.27 -0.16
C SER A 805 -8.32 4.77 0.12
N TYR A 806 -8.85 5.65 -0.72
CA TYR A 806 -8.94 7.09 -0.47
C TYR A 806 -10.19 7.68 -1.16
N ILE A 807 -10.77 8.73 -0.57
CA ILE A 807 -12.11 9.22 -0.94
C ILE A 807 -12.12 9.94 -2.30
N GLU A 808 -11.01 10.54 -2.70
CA GLU A 808 -10.87 11.35 -3.91
C GLU A 808 -10.62 10.50 -5.18
N TYR A 809 -10.65 9.17 -5.07
CA TYR A 809 -10.40 8.25 -6.17
C TYR A 809 -11.27 8.52 -7.40
N ARG A 810 -10.61 8.75 -8.55
CA ARG A 810 -11.19 9.13 -9.85
C ARG A 810 -12.00 10.43 -9.87
N GLY A 811 -12.04 11.20 -8.78
CA GLY A 811 -12.86 12.41 -8.67
C GLY A 811 -14.37 12.13 -8.68
N GLU A 812 -15.17 13.19 -8.58
CA GLU A 812 -16.62 13.08 -8.39
C GLU A 812 -17.35 12.52 -9.62
N HIS A 813 -17.05 13.05 -10.82
CA HIS A 813 -17.66 12.60 -12.06
C HIS A 813 -16.94 11.39 -12.66
N ASN A 814 -17.30 10.19 -12.19
CA ASN A 814 -16.71 8.94 -12.68
C ASN A 814 -17.74 7.82 -12.92
N ASN A 815 -17.44 6.96 -13.89
CA ASN A 815 -18.22 5.77 -14.29
C ASN A 815 -17.84 4.49 -13.52
N ALA A 816 -17.05 4.58 -12.44
CA ALA A 816 -16.53 3.40 -11.75
C ALA A 816 -17.57 2.74 -10.81
N PHE A 817 -17.26 1.53 -10.36
CA PHE A 817 -18.06 0.72 -9.44
C PHE A 817 -18.38 1.37 -8.09
N THR A 818 -17.53 2.27 -7.60
CA THR A 818 -17.71 2.88 -6.28
C THR A 818 -19.00 3.70 -6.23
N PRO A 819 -19.79 3.59 -5.15
CA PRO A 819 -20.93 4.47 -4.89
C PRO A 819 -20.51 5.79 -4.24
N ASN A 820 -19.24 5.93 -3.84
CA ASN A 820 -18.71 7.11 -3.14
C ASN A 820 -19.03 8.42 -3.89
N ASN A 821 -19.68 9.35 -3.19
CA ASN A 821 -20.15 10.65 -3.69
C ASN A 821 -21.19 10.55 -4.83
N LYS A 822 -21.97 9.45 -4.91
CA LYS A 822 -23.02 9.24 -5.92
C LYS A 822 -24.38 8.93 -5.30
N LEU A 823 -25.44 8.95 -6.10
CA LEU A 823 -26.80 8.54 -5.67
C LEU A 823 -26.87 7.15 -5.02
N ALA A 824 -26.00 6.22 -5.45
CA ALA A 824 -25.91 4.89 -4.84
C ALA A 824 -25.36 4.91 -3.39
N GLU A 825 -24.66 5.95 -2.96
CA GLU A 825 -24.17 6.10 -1.58
C GLU A 825 -25.35 6.16 -0.59
N GLU A 826 -26.36 6.98 -0.90
CA GLU A 826 -27.49 7.17 -0.01
C GLU A 826 -28.39 5.92 0.01
N THR A 827 -28.54 5.23 -1.12
CA THR A 827 -29.16 3.90 -1.15
C THR A 827 -28.43 2.92 -0.23
N VAL A 828 -27.10 2.87 -0.24
CA VAL A 828 -26.36 2.04 0.74
C VAL A 828 -26.65 2.48 2.17
N ARG A 829 -26.62 3.79 2.46
CA ARG A 829 -26.90 4.34 3.81
C ARG A 829 -28.28 3.92 4.32
N GLU A 830 -29.31 4.08 3.49
CA GLU A 830 -30.69 3.68 3.81
C GLU A 830 -30.81 2.17 4.08
N TRP A 831 -30.08 1.31 3.37
CA TRP A 831 -30.18 -0.14 3.51
C TRP A 831 -29.29 -0.73 4.60
N PHE A 832 -28.12 -0.14 4.86
CA PHE A 832 -27.23 -0.59 5.93
C PHE A 832 -27.67 -0.11 7.32
N THR A 833 -28.46 0.95 7.42
CA THR A 833 -29.03 1.43 8.70
C THR A 833 -30.33 0.73 9.13
N LYS A 834 -30.98 -0.01 8.23
CA LYS A 834 -32.10 -0.94 8.52
C LYS A 834 -31.58 -2.24 9.14
#